data_AF-A0A943ZC50-F1
#
_entry.id   AF-A0A943ZC50-F1
#
_cell.length_a   1.000
_cell.length_b   1.000
_cell.length_c   1.000
_cell.angle_alpha   90.00
_cell.angle_beta   90.00
_cell.angle_gamma   90.00
#
_symmetry.space_group_name_H-M   'P 1'
#
loop_
_entity.id
_entity.type
_entity.pdbx_description
1 polymer ?
#
loop_
_entity_poly.entity_id
_entity_poly.type
_entity_poly.pdbx_seq_one_letter_code
_entity_poly.pdbx_strand_id
1 'polypeptide(L)'
;MEKELSVKNESDCLYALWKSENNKLEADGTTIMQYFRVPIKQLKYWLKNIAHQELNNYIIVLKKVFEEKIIFFKDDGLVYFAIDNRCVPLKANDCSIIFFESNRNEINVVVDNEQYYEIPDLSTGGKSKSRVTSEDISNMVSIGIDLNQSNLNNIFRFINPLPLLKFYTDNQIPLPSNMNILNNCRVLGYSSISNLELINNSLGISLEYTSQKNSPIRSKTPFIFIPSKSLNDAYSGENFWRYALNTFSEPTHIELAGFSRIFYTILSNVLNNIDDKLQVKLEDLIELSLNIINKKIDAIKHVSECVDIFGENWADKVYPYYKQYLKECDRIRSNISSYSDDIIIDINRGHWEVFESFYNELDENSWIIEVPKDETLVARDPLCDVNHRAVCGIDFGTKSTVVVCRDKEEVLLRIGAGELISEPRSEDYENPTVIQLKNYESFKAVYANKLGRPYTSWEDVCVSHQAANAIYNSDLNKVSNKRCLYSIFSELKQWANSKDRKQILQDETGNIIHLNPYLSLSDTDFDPIEIYAYYLGLYINNMHRGIYLKYLLSFPVNYPKAVRIKILESFERGIKKSLPTRVLNDSETMKRFKITSGASEPAAYAISALKEYKVEPKENEINKKVSYGVFDFGGGTTDFDFGIEYIPEHKKYKFQVEQLGNGGDAYLGGENLLNMLAFEVYKQNIQVMRDANIPIVIPAKCQRFAGSELLVKEEKDGDQLAYLNLKLIANELRALWEEEVGYQSKYNEGANIFKLYSTNNIEKDISVRIDIDFLQAIIRKEISDGIENFMNVYYKVYKQNQSKLTRPLHILLAGNSCKSRILQETFILRIVSELENMSKEIGDDKDLSNLFKIYPPLDSTFDIEYLKGLSQLKDFNLPLESYIYFKDNGMIEN
;
A
#
# COMPACT_ATOMS: atom_id res chain seq x y z
N MET A 1 3.90 -41.91 -19.21
CA MET A 1 2.51 -42.31 -19.51
C MET A 1 1.52 -41.95 -18.42
N GLU A 2 1.40 -42.62 -17.26
CA GLU A 2 0.37 -42.23 -16.24
C GLU A 2 0.57 -40.81 -15.67
N LYS A 3 1.82 -40.40 -15.39
CA LYS A 3 2.15 -39.01 -14.98
C LYS A 3 1.95 -37.96 -16.09
N GLU A 4 2.03 -38.35 -17.35
CA GLU A 4 1.80 -37.43 -18.48
C GLU A 4 0.30 -37.28 -18.78
N LEU A 5 -0.48 -38.33 -18.52
CA LEU A 5 -1.94 -38.31 -18.61
C LEU A 5 -2.58 -37.51 -17.46
N SER A 6 -2.04 -37.57 -16.23
CA SER A 6 -2.57 -36.78 -15.10
C SER A 6 -2.34 -35.28 -15.27
N VAL A 7 -1.15 -34.87 -15.71
CA VAL A 7 -0.81 -33.45 -15.95
C VAL A 7 -1.64 -32.86 -17.09
N LYS A 8 -1.94 -33.66 -18.13
CA LYS A 8 -2.78 -33.24 -19.26
C LYS A 8 -4.23 -33.02 -18.84
N ASN A 9 -4.79 -33.94 -18.03
CA ASN A 9 -6.18 -33.85 -17.56
C ASN A 9 -6.45 -32.63 -16.65
N GLU A 10 -5.47 -32.17 -15.86
CA GLU A 10 -5.64 -31.00 -14.99
C GLU A 10 -5.43 -29.67 -15.69
N SER A 11 -4.47 -29.59 -16.63
CA SER A 11 -4.37 -28.44 -17.52
C SER A 11 -5.67 -28.23 -18.28
N ASP A 12 -6.29 -29.32 -18.73
CA ASP A 12 -7.60 -29.30 -19.38
C ASP A 12 -8.72 -28.86 -18.41
N CYS A 13 -8.68 -29.25 -17.13
CA CYS A 13 -9.62 -28.79 -16.10
C CYS A 13 -9.47 -27.30 -15.74
N LEU A 14 -8.24 -26.81 -15.56
CA LEU A 14 -7.95 -25.41 -15.27
C LEU A 14 -8.41 -24.52 -16.43
N TYR A 15 -8.11 -24.92 -17.67
CA TYR A 15 -8.60 -24.23 -18.86
C TYR A 15 -10.12 -24.27 -18.98
N ALA A 16 -10.77 -25.39 -18.65
CA ALA A 16 -12.22 -25.48 -18.65
C ALA A 16 -12.87 -24.52 -17.63
N LEU A 17 -12.32 -24.42 -16.41
CA LEU A 17 -12.78 -23.47 -15.40
C LEU A 17 -12.56 -22.02 -15.83
N TRP A 18 -11.35 -21.68 -16.30
CA TRP A 18 -11.05 -20.35 -16.82
C TRP A 18 -12.00 -19.97 -17.96
N LYS A 19 -12.21 -20.88 -18.92
CA LYS A 19 -13.10 -20.67 -20.05
C LYS A 19 -14.56 -20.52 -19.61
N SER A 20 -14.99 -21.25 -18.58
CA SER A 20 -16.33 -21.11 -18.00
C SER A 20 -16.55 -19.72 -17.44
N GLU A 21 -15.63 -19.22 -16.61
CA GLU A 21 -15.73 -17.87 -16.03
C GLU A 21 -15.53 -16.78 -17.09
N ASN A 22 -14.59 -16.94 -18.03
CA ASN A 22 -14.38 -16.01 -19.14
C ASN A 22 -15.66 -15.84 -20.00
N ASN A 23 -16.36 -16.94 -20.29
CA ASN A 23 -17.63 -16.89 -21.04
C ASN A 23 -18.78 -16.23 -20.27
N LYS A 24 -18.69 -16.13 -18.93
CA LYS A 24 -19.69 -15.44 -18.10
C LYS A 24 -19.48 -13.94 -18.06
N LEU A 25 -18.25 -13.46 -18.36
CA LEU A 25 -17.95 -12.04 -18.31
C LEU A 25 -18.90 -11.29 -19.24
N GLU A 26 -19.70 -10.41 -18.65
CA GLU A 26 -20.62 -9.57 -19.37
C GLU A 26 -19.85 -8.38 -19.95
N ALA A 27 -19.84 -8.27 -21.28
CA ALA A 27 -19.27 -7.11 -21.94
C ALA A 27 -20.04 -5.86 -21.52
N ASP A 28 -19.30 -4.80 -21.18
CA ASP A 28 -19.86 -3.52 -20.73
C ASP A 28 -20.79 -3.66 -19.49
N GLY A 29 -20.55 -4.66 -18.64
CA GLY A 29 -21.35 -4.92 -17.45
C GLY A 29 -20.57 -5.42 -16.22
N THR A 30 -21.32 -6.04 -15.31
CA THR A 30 -20.83 -6.61 -14.05
C THR A 30 -21.19 -8.08 -13.98
N THR A 31 -20.29 -8.91 -13.48
CA THR A 31 -20.46 -10.37 -13.46
C THR A 31 -20.20 -10.92 -12.07
N ILE A 32 -21.15 -11.69 -11.53
CA ILE A 32 -20.94 -12.45 -10.29
C ILE A 32 -20.10 -13.69 -10.63
N MET A 33 -18.94 -13.79 -10.00
CA MET A 33 -17.96 -14.83 -10.24
C MET A 33 -18.15 -15.97 -9.26
N GLN A 34 -18.00 -17.21 -9.75
CA GLN A 34 -18.02 -18.41 -8.91
C GLN A 34 -16.63 -18.82 -8.47
N TYR A 35 -15.61 -18.33 -9.20
CA TYR A 35 -14.23 -18.64 -8.91
C TYR A 35 -13.39 -17.37 -8.93
N PHE A 36 -12.28 -17.41 -8.20
CA PHE A 36 -11.24 -16.40 -8.25
C PHE A 36 -9.90 -17.01 -8.61
N ARG A 37 -9.03 -16.20 -9.22
CA ARG A 37 -7.74 -16.64 -9.73
C ARG A 37 -6.60 -15.99 -8.94
N VAL A 38 -5.61 -16.80 -8.55
CA VAL A 38 -4.48 -16.36 -7.72
C VAL A 38 -3.16 -16.91 -8.29
N PRO A 39 -2.12 -16.09 -8.44
CA PRO A 39 -0.77 -16.58 -8.76
C PRO A 39 -0.25 -17.56 -7.71
N ILE A 40 0.35 -18.67 -8.11
CA ILE A 40 0.81 -19.76 -7.22
C ILE A 40 1.76 -19.23 -6.14
N LYS A 41 2.67 -18.32 -6.50
CA LYS A 41 3.61 -17.70 -5.55
C LYS A 41 2.88 -16.95 -4.43
N GLN A 42 1.84 -16.20 -4.80
CA GLN A 42 1.03 -15.42 -3.85
C GLN A 42 0.19 -16.34 -2.96
N LEU A 43 -0.42 -17.37 -3.56
CA LEU A 43 -1.21 -18.34 -2.82
C LEU A 43 -0.37 -19.11 -1.80
N LYS A 44 0.81 -19.61 -2.19
CA LYS A 44 1.73 -20.29 -1.26
C LYS A 44 2.13 -19.38 -0.10
N TYR A 45 2.32 -18.09 -0.35
CA TYR A 45 2.57 -17.11 0.72
C TYR A 45 1.39 -17.01 1.69
N TRP A 46 0.14 -16.94 1.19
CA TRP A 46 -1.05 -16.93 2.05
C TRP A 46 -1.22 -18.23 2.84
N LEU A 47 -1.04 -19.39 2.20
CA LEU A 47 -1.12 -20.70 2.86
C LEU A 47 -0.11 -20.83 4.01
N LYS A 48 1.12 -20.29 3.86
CA LYS A 48 2.11 -20.27 4.95
C LYS A 48 1.65 -19.42 6.14
N ASN A 49 1.06 -18.26 5.88
CA ASN A 49 0.50 -17.42 6.94
C ASN A 49 -0.69 -18.09 7.64
N ILE A 50 -1.58 -18.74 6.87
CA ILE A 50 -2.71 -19.52 7.41
C ILE A 50 -2.18 -20.67 8.28
N ALA A 51 -1.22 -21.46 7.78
CA ALA A 51 -0.61 -22.56 8.53
C ALA A 51 0.00 -22.10 9.86
N HIS A 52 0.66 -20.95 9.87
CA HIS A 52 1.20 -20.37 11.09
C HIS A 52 0.11 -20.04 12.10
N GLN A 53 -0.95 -19.34 11.67
CA GLN A 53 -2.07 -18.99 12.55
C GLN A 53 -2.81 -20.23 13.07
N GLU A 54 -3.10 -21.20 12.18
CA GLU A 54 -3.81 -22.41 12.54
C GLU A 54 -3.02 -23.31 13.49
N LEU A 55 -1.72 -23.51 13.26
CA LEU A 55 -0.89 -24.32 14.15
C LEU A 55 -0.78 -23.69 15.54
N ASN A 56 -0.62 -22.36 15.62
CA ASN A 56 -0.57 -21.66 16.91
C ASN A 56 -1.89 -21.85 17.67
N ASN A 57 -3.03 -21.66 17.00
CA ASN A 57 -4.34 -21.86 17.61
C ASN A 57 -4.56 -23.33 18.02
N TYR A 58 -4.15 -24.27 17.16
CA TYR A 58 -4.24 -25.70 17.43
C TYR A 58 -3.47 -26.10 18.68
N ILE A 59 -2.22 -25.62 18.84
CA ILE A 59 -1.41 -25.93 20.03
C ILE A 59 -2.02 -25.34 21.30
N ILE A 60 -2.57 -24.12 21.23
CA ILE A 60 -3.29 -23.52 22.37
C ILE A 60 -4.46 -24.39 22.81
N VAL A 61 -5.26 -24.89 21.85
CA VAL A 61 -6.39 -25.77 22.14
C VAL A 61 -5.90 -27.13 22.66
N LEU A 62 -4.93 -27.75 21.97
CA LEU A 62 -4.39 -29.06 22.33
C LEU A 62 -3.81 -29.06 23.75
N LYS A 63 -3.10 -27.99 24.13
CA LYS A 63 -2.61 -27.81 25.50
C LYS A 63 -3.73 -27.83 26.52
N LYS A 64 -4.81 -27.08 26.29
CA LYS A 64 -5.98 -27.06 27.19
C LYS A 64 -6.60 -28.45 27.31
N VAL A 65 -6.76 -29.15 26.18
CA VAL A 65 -7.27 -30.52 26.17
C VAL A 65 -6.39 -31.45 27.01
N PHE A 66 -5.06 -31.31 26.95
CA PHE A 66 -4.15 -32.09 27.78
C PHE A 66 -4.17 -31.73 29.28
N GLU A 67 -4.73 -30.58 29.65
CA GLU A 67 -4.93 -30.15 31.04
C GLU A 67 -6.30 -30.59 31.60
N GLU A 68 -7.17 -31.19 30.79
CA GLU A 68 -8.48 -31.64 31.24
C GLU A 68 -8.42 -32.85 32.17
N LYS A 69 -9.48 -33.00 32.98
CA LYS A 69 -9.63 -34.15 33.89
C LYS A 69 -9.83 -35.46 33.15
N ILE A 70 -10.34 -35.39 31.93
CA ILE A 70 -10.67 -36.51 31.06
C ILE A 70 -10.12 -36.20 29.68
N ILE A 71 -9.40 -37.14 29.09
CA ILE A 71 -8.87 -37.00 27.74
C ILE A 71 -9.29 -38.24 26.97
N PHE A 72 -10.06 -38.04 25.91
CA PHE A 72 -10.75 -39.12 25.21
C PHE A 72 -9.99 -39.50 23.94
N PHE A 73 -9.42 -40.71 23.90
CA PHE A 73 -8.65 -41.21 22.76
C PHE A 73 -9.45 -42.31 22.05
N LYS A 74 -10.50 -41.88 21.33
CA LYS A 74 -11.45 -42.79 20.68
C LYS A 74 -10.75 -43.73 19.69
N ASP A 75 -9.84 -43.19 18.88
CA ASP A 75 -9.14 -43.94 17.83
C ASP A 75 -8.18 -44.98 18.43
N ASP A 76 -7.72 -44.76 19.67
CA ASP A 76 -6.89 -45.70 20.44
C ASP A 76 -7.71 -46.61 21.39
N GLY A 77 -9.04 -46.47 21.41
CA GLY A 77 -9.95 -47.29 22.21
C GLY A 77 -9.86 -47.08 23.71
N LEU A 78 -9.49 -45.88 24.18
CA LEU A 78 -9.35 -45.60 25.61
C LEU A 78 -9.74 -44.18 26.04
N VAL A 79 -9.92 -44.02 27.35
CA VAL A 79 -10.10 -42.72 28.02
C VAL A 79 -9.07 -42.60 29.13
N TYR A 80 -8.36 -41.48 29.16
CA TYR A 80 -7.42 -41.18 30.24
C TYR A 80 -8.09 -40.34 31.33
N PHE A 81 -7.99 -40.81 32.57
CA PHE A 81 -8.45 -40.13 33.78
C PHE A 81 -7.25 -39.47 34.45
N ALA A 82 -7.11 -38.16 34.28
CA ALA A 82 -5.91 -37.42 34.69
C ALA A 82 -5.72 -37.37 36.22
N ILE A 83 -6.81 -37.29 36.98
CA ILE A 83 -6.77 -37.29 38.46
C ILE A 83 -6.24 -38.62 38.99
N ASP A 84 -6.66 -39.73 38.39
CA ASP A 84 -6.30 -41.06 38.83
C ASP A 84 -4.97 -41.53 38.21
N ASN A 85 -4.48 -40.86 37.15
CA ASN A 85 -3.35 -41.25 36.29
C ASN A 85 -3.56 -42.64 35.65
N ARG A 86 -4.76 -42.89 35.10
CA ARG A 86 -5.16 -44.21 34.58
C ARG A 86 -5.90 -44.15 33.26
N CYS A 87 -5.64 -45.12 32.38
CA CYS A 87 -6.39 -45.35 31.15
C CYS A 87 -7.50 -46.39 31.38
N VAL A 88 -8.69 -46.11 30.88
CA VAL A 88 -9.88 -46.97 30.93
C VAL A 88 -10.24 -47.38 29.50
N PRO A 89 -10.47 -48.67 29.22
CA PRO A 89 -10.80 -49.13 27.87
C PRO A 89 -12.22 -48.73 27.45
N LEU A 90 -12.38 -48.47 26.16
CA LEU A 90 -13.65 -48.27 25.48
C LEU A 90 -14.18 -49.59 24.90
N LYS A 91 -15.50 -49.68 24.74
CA LYS A 91 -16.14 -50.73 23.95
C LYS A 91 -15.88 -50.49 22.47
N ALA A 92 -15.72 -51.58 21.72
CA ALA A 92 -15.56 -51.50 20.26
C ALA A 92 -16.77 -50.79 19.62
N ASN A 93 -16.49 -49.87 18.68
CA ASN A 93 -17.47 -49.15 17.87
C ASN A 93 -18.49 -48.27 18.63
N ASP A 94 -18.26 -47.97 19.91
CA ASP A 94 -19.07 -47.04 20.70
C ASP A 94 -18.16 -46.20 21.62
N CYS A 95 -18.64 -45.02 22.04
CA CYS A 95 -17.89 -44.14 22.95
C CYS A 95 -18.03 -44.58 24.41
N SER A 96 -18.57 -45.76 24.71
CA SER A 96 -18.76 -46.30 26.06
C SER A 96 -17.47 -46.80 26.71
N ILE A 97 -17.23 -46.46 27.98
CA ILE A 97 -16.23 -47.20 28.78
C ILE A 97 -16.70 -48.62 29.10
N ILE A 98 -15.75 -49.53 29.28
CA ILE A 98 -16.01 -50.87 29.79
C ILE A 98 -16.22 -50.81 31.30
N PHE A 99 -17.23 -51.51 31.80
CA PHE A 99 -17.44 -51.75 33.22
C PHE A 99 -18.16 -53.08 33.43
N PHE A 100 -17.91 -53.73 34.58
CA PHE A 100 -18.51 -55.00 34.94
C PHE A 100 -19.48 -54.81 36.10
N GLU A 101 -20.75 -55.00 35.81
CA GLU A 101 -21.81 -54.86 36.80
C GLU A 101 -21.96 -56.12 37.67
N SER A 102 -22.23 -55.92 38.96
CA SER A 102 -22.63 -56.99 39.88
C SER A 102 -24.01 -57.53 39.51
N ASN A 103 -24.22 -58.85 39.53
CA ASN A 103 -25.48 -59.48 39.12
C ASN A 103 -26.69 -58.85 39.84
N ARG A 104 -27.45 -58.00 39.13
CA ARG A 104 -28.59 -57.21 39.64
C ARG A 104 -29.71 -58.05 40.26
N ASN A 105 -29.79 -59.32 39.85
CA ASN A 105 -30.97 -60.15 40.08
C ASN A 105 -30.84 -61.11 41.28
N GLU A 106 -29.69 -61.17 41.96
CA GLU A 106 -29.42 -62.18 42.99
C GLU A 106 -29.15 -61.60 44.39
N ILE A 107 -29.15 -60.28 44.57
CA ILE A 107 -28.66 -59.67 45.83
C ILE A 107 -29.42 -58.40 46.24
N ASN A 108 -30.75 -58.43 46.10
CA ASN A 108 -31.62 -57.42 46.70
C ASN A 108 -32.03 -57.87 48.12
N VAL A 109 -31.63 -57.11 49.12
CA VAL A 109 -32.06 -57.31 50.52
C VAL A 109 -32.96 -56.15 50.94
N VAL A 110 -33.98 -56.46 51.76
CA VAL A 110 -34.86 -55.45 52.36
C VAL A 110 -34.40 -55.21 53.78
N VAL A 111 -34.02 -53.96 54.07
CA VAL A 111 -33.63 -53.51 55.42
C VAL A 111 -34.50 -52.29 55.73
N ASP A 112 -35.20 -52.32 56.87
CA ASP A 112 -36.09 -51.23 57.32
C ASP A 112 -37.09 -50.77 56.24
N ASN A 113 -37.75 -51.74 55.56
CA ASN A 113 -38.70 -51.53 54.45
C ASN A 113 -38.12 -50.89 53.17
N GLU A 114 -36.81 -50.73 53.06
CA GLU A 114 -36.18 -50.25 51.83
C GLU A 114 -35.30 -51.32 51.18
N GLN A 115 -35.30 -51.36 49.84
CA GLN A 115 -34.44 -52.27 49.07
C GLN A 115 -33.01 -51.73 48.94
N TYR A 116 -32.04 -52.63 49.07
CA TYR A 116 -30.63 -52.37 48.86
C TYR A 116 -30.01 -53.49 48.01
N TYR A 117 -29.03 -53.12 47.18
CA TYR A 117 -28.06 -54.04 46.63
C TYR A 117 -27.03 -54.37 47.71
N GLU A 118 -26.79 -55.65 47.97
CA GLU A 118 -25.82 -56.11 48.97
C GLU A 118 -24.65 -56.86 48.32
N ILE A 119 -23.45 -56.71 48.86
CA ILE A 119 -22.35 -57.65 48.67
C ILE A 119 -22.29 -58.48 49.96
N PRO A 120 -22.56 -59.79 49.89
CA PRO A 120 -22.69 -60.61 51.08
C PRO A 120 -21.37 -60.68 51.85
N ASP A 121 -21.47 -60.81 53.16
CA ASP A 121 -20.32 -61.00 54.04
C ASP A 121 -19.73 -62.41 53.84
N LEU A 122 -18.40 -62.50 53.93
CA LEU A 122 -17.64 -63.74 53.83
C LEU A 122 -18.18 -64.88 54.74
N SER A 123 -18.72 -64.57 55.91
CA SER A 123 -19.22 -65.58 56.85
C SER A 123 -20.54 -66.23 56.43
N THR A 124 -21.31 -65.58 55.55
CA THR A 124 -22.56 -66.14 54.99
C THR A 124 -22.33 -67.21 53.92
N GLY A 125 -21.11 -67.30 53.36
CA GLY A 125 -20.80 -68.19 52.24
C GLY A 125 -21.37 -67.75 50.88
N GLY A 126 -22.17 -66.68 50.83
CA GLY A 126 -22.65 -66.07 49.59
C GLY A 126 -21.53 -65.31 48.86
N LYS A 127 -21.54 -65.31 47.53
CA LYS A 127 -20.63 -64.53 46.68
C LYS A 127 -21.41 -63.69 45.68
N SER A 128 -21.00 -62.43 45.49
CA SER A 128 -21.41 -61.62 44.35
C SER A 128 -20.63 -62.02 43.11
N LYS A 129 -21.25 -61.89 41.92
CA LYS A 129 -20.59 -62.18 40.64
C LYS A 129 -20.77 -61.04 39.64
N SER A 130 -19.72 -60.74 38.89
CA SER A 130 -19.77 -59.82 37.75
C SER A 130 -19.27 -60.53 36.49
N ARG A 131 -20.08 -60.53 35.43
CA ARG A 131 -19.74 -61.22 34.17
C ARG A 131 -18.77 -60.39 33.35
N VAL A 132 -17.78 -61.05 32.76
CA VAL A 132 -16.83 -60.46 31.81
C VAL A 132 -17.04 -61.14 30.46
N THR A 133 -17.27 -60.37 29.40
CA THR A 133 -17.46 -60.95 28.06
C THR A 133 -16.11 -61.15 27.36
N SER A 134 -16.05 -62.06 26.39
CA SER A 134 -14.85 -62.26 25.57
C SER A 134 -14.49 -61.01 24.74
N GLU A 135 -15.50 -60.20 24.39
CA GLU A 135 -15.31 -58.92 23.69
C GLU A 135 -14.66 -57.88 24.62
N ASP A 136 -15.13 -57.75 25.87
CA ASP A 136 -14.52 -56.85 26.84
C ASP A 136 -13.04 -57.20 27.09
N ILE A 137 -12.71 -58.50 27.16
CA ILE A 137 -11.32 -58.96 27.30
C ILE A 137 -10.49 -58.56 26.10
N SER A 138 -11.01 -58.74 24.88
CA SER A 138 -10.29 -58.35 23.66
C SER A 138 -9.98 -56.84 23.65
N ASN A 139 -10.96 -56.01 24.03
CA ASN A 139 -10.80 -54.55 24.09
C ASN A 139 -9.87 -54.10 25.23
N MET A 140 -9.84 -54.83 26.35
CA MET A 140 -8.88 -54.59 27.43
C MET A 140 -7.45 -54.94 26.98
N VAL A 141 -7.27 -56.08 26.31
CA VAL A 141 -5.96 -56.54 25.81
C VAL A 141 -5.41 -55.59 24.75
N SER A 142 -6.25 -55.01 23.88
CA SER A 142 -5.80 -54.08 22.83
C SER A 142 -5.14 -52.81 23.38
N ILE A 143 -5.45 -52.41 24.62
CA ILE A 143 -4.81 -51.28 25.31
C ILE A 143 -3.81 -51.74 26.39
N GLY A 144 -3.48 -53.03 26.39
CA GLY A 144 -2.50 -53.67 27.28
C GLY A 144 -2.99 -53.87 28.71
N ILE A 145 -4.26 -54.26 28.88
CA ILE A 145 -4.83 -54.74 30.15
C ILE A 145 -5.14 -56.24 30.02
N ASP A 146 -4.21 -57.07 30.51
CA ASP A 146 -4.40 -58.53 30.55
C ASP A 146 -5.09 -58.95 31.85
N LEU A 147 -6.37 -59.34 31.78
CA LEU A 147 -7.11 -59.76 32.97
C LEU A 147 -6.60 -61.12 33.50
N ASN A 148 -5.92 -61.12 34.64
CA ASN A 148 -5.47 -62.35 35.30
C ASN A 148 -5.61 -62.26 36.83
N GLN A 149 -5.56 -63.42 37.51
CA GLN A 149 -5.77 -63.47 38.96
C GLN A 149 -4.74 -62.63 39.75
N SER A 150 -3.50 -62.55 39.28
CA SER A 150 -2.40 -61.92 40.03
C SER A 150 -2.40 -60.39 39.94
N ASN A 151 -3.12 -59.78 39.00
CA ASN A 151 -3.11 -58.34 38.77
C ASN A 151 -4.45 -57.61 38.99
N LEU A 152 -5.47 -58.31 39.50
CA LEU A 152 -6.79 -57.72 39.77
C LEU A 152 -6.72 -56.47 40.65
N ASN A 153 -5.79 -56.42 41.60
CA ASN A 153 -5.56 -55.27 42.49
C ASN A 153 -5.01 -54.03 41.76
N ASN A 154 -4.29 -54.24 40.66
CA ASN A 154 -3.82 -53.17 39.80
C ASN A 154 -4.91 -52.75 38.82
N ILE A 155 -5.65 -53.71 38.24
CA ILE A 155 -6.69 -53.41 37.23
C ILE A 155 -7.88 -52.67 37.83
N PHE A 156 -8.39 -53.15 38.97
CA PHE A 156 -9.62 -52.62 39.57
C PHE A 156 -9.30 -51.64 40.70
N ARG A 157 -8.93 -50.41 40.33
CA ARG A 157 -8.86 -49.28 41.26
C ARG A 157 -10.14 -48.45 41.18
N PHE A 158 -10.41 -47.69 42.25
CA PHE A 158 -11.53 -46.76 42.24
C PHE A 158 -11.28 -45.70 41.16
N ILE A 159 -12.26 -45.50 40.28
CA ILE A 159 -12.27 -44.47 39.23
C ILE A 159 -13.54 -43.65 39.45
N ASN A 160 -13.42 -42.32 39.49
CA ASN A 160 -14.57 -41.44 39.60
C ASN A 160 -15.16 -41.16 38.19
N PRO A 161 -16.39 -41.62 37.86
CA PRO A 161 -16.96 -41.43 36.53
C PRO A 161 -17.55 -40.02 36.32
N LEU A 162 -17.67 -39.19 37.37
CA LEU A 162 -18.31 -37.87 37.27
C LEU A 162 -17.66 -36.92 36.24
N PRO A 163 -16.32 -36.80 36.17
CA PRO A 163 -15.68 -35.97 35.15
C PRO A 163 -15.96 -36.46 33.72
N LEU A 164 -16.08 -37.78 33.52
CA LEU A 164 -16.37 -38.38 32.20
C LEU A 164 -17.78 -38.01 31.72
N LEU A 165 -18.77 -38.05 32.61
CA LEU A 165 -20.15 -37.66 32.29
C LEU A 165 -20.26 -36.20 31.88
N LYS A 166 -19.52 -35.34 32.59
CA LYS A 166 -19.41 -33.93 32.24
C LYS A 166 -18.75 -33.77 30.87
N PHE A 167 -17.66 -34.50 30.60
CA PHE A 167 -16.95 -34.47 29.31
C PHE A 167 -17.88 -34.81 28.12
N TYR A 168 -18.67 -35.88 28.19
CA TYR A 168 -19.63 -36.21 27.11
C TYR A 168 -20.59 -35.06 26.81
N THR A 169 -21.10 -34.41 27.87
CA THR A 169 -22.06 -33.30 27.75
C THR A 169 -21.39 -32.08 27.12
N ASP A 170 -20.23 -31.68 27.65
CA ASP A 170 -19.50 -30.50 27.21
C ASP A 170 -18.99 -30.65 25.75
N ASN A 171 -18.65 -31.88 25.33
CA ASN A 171 -18.15 -32.19 23.98
C ASN A 171 -19.21 -32.70 23.00
N GLN A 172 -20.49 -32.65 23.37
CA GLN A 172 -21.62 -33.10 22.52
C GLN A 172 -21.49 -34.54 22.01
N ILE A 173 -20.83 -35.41 22.77
CA ILE A 173 -20.70 -36.82 22.42
C ILE A 173 -21.98 -37.53 22.91
N PRO A 174 -22.72 -38.23 22.03
CA PRO A 174 -23.95 -38.92 22.43
C PRO A 174 -23.71 -39.87 23.59
N LEU A 175 -24.47 -39.71 24.67
CA LEU A 175 -24.42 -40.58 25.86
C LEU A 175 -24.81 -42.01 25.46
N PRO A 176 -23.91 -43.00 25.59
CA PRO A 176 -24.26 -44.37 25.29
C PRO A 176 -25.34 -44.94 26.22
N SER A 177 -26.10 -45.93 25.74
CA SER A 177 -27.28 -46.47 26.43
C SER A 177 -26.99 -47.08 27.82
N ASN A 178 -25.77 -47.53 28.04
CA ASN A 178 -25.26 -48.06 29.31
C ASN A 178 -24.73 -46.97 30.27
N MET A 179 -24.64 -45.69 29.89
CA MET A 179 -24.20 -44.59 30.79
C MET A 179 -25.21 -44.25 31.88
N ASN A 180 -26.50 -44.49 31.65
CA ASN A 180 -27.53 -44.37 32.71
C ASN A 180 -27.21 -45.27 33.93
N ILE A 181 -26.45 -46.34 33.71
CA ILE A 181 -25.98 -47.25 34.76
C ILE A 181 -24.85 -46.60 35.56
N LEU A 182 -23.88 -45.97 34.90
CA LEU A 182 -22.72 -45.33 35.54
C LEU A 182 -23.12 -44.18 36.48
N ASN A 183 -24.17 -43.42 36.14
CA ASN A 183 -24.74 -42.39 37.02
C ASN A 183 -25.39 -42.94 38.29
N ASN A 184 -25.88 -44.18 38.23
CA ASN A 184 -26.70 -44.79 39.27
C ASN A 184 -26.04 -46.07 39.81
N CYS A 185 -24.71 -46.13 39.89
CA CYS A 185 -23.96 -47.25 40.42
C CYS A 185 -22.85 -46.81 41.37
N ARG A 186 -22.54 -47.65 42.36
CA ARG A 186 -21.39 -47.49 43.25
C ARG A 186 -20.17 -48.19 42.63
N VAL A 187 -19.15 -47.41 42.27
CA VAL A 187 -17.89 -47.95 41.75
C VAL A 187 -17.12 -48.67 42.86
N LEU A 188 -16.70 -49.89 42.60
CA LEU A 188 -15.87 -50.71 43.47
C LEU A 188 -14.40 -50.66 43.02
N GLY A 189 -13.50 -50.55 43.99
CA GLY A 189 -12.10 -50.90 43.83
C GLY A 189 -11.79 -52.25 44.48
N TYR A 190 -10.63 -52.82 44.19
CA TYR A 190 -10.15 -54.07 44.78
C TYR A 190 -10.15 -54.03 46.32
N SER A 191 -9.77 -52.89 46.91
CA SER A 191 -9.79 -52.69 48.37
C SER A 191 -11.19 -52.51 48.96
N SER A 192 -12.21 -52.32 48.12
CA SER A 192 -13.60 -52.14 48.55
C SER A 192 -14.27 -53.46 48.92
N ILE A 193 -13.70 -54.60 48.54
CA ILE A 193 -14.28 -55.94 48.73
C ILE A 193 -13.24 -56.91 49.33
N SER A 194 -13.58 -58.19 49.46
CA SER A 194 -12.72 -59.28 49.93
C SER A 194 -12.85 -60.51 49.03
N ASN A 195 -11.75 -61.26 48.88
CA ASN A 195 -11.67 -62.48 48.07
C ASN A 195 -12.13 -62.30 46.61
N LEU A 196 -11.61 -61.29 45.91
CA LEU A 196 -11.85 -61.13 44.47
C LEU A 196 -11.12 -62.23 43.68
N GLU A 197 -11.89 -63.10 43.07
CA GLU A 197 -11.41 -64.25 42.29
C GLU A 197 -11.90 -64.13 40.84
N LEU A 198 -11.01 -64.36 39.90
CA LEU A 198 -11.30 -64.52 38.48
C LEU A 198 -11.61 -65.99 38.23
N ILE A 199 -12.88 -66.30 37.96
CA ILE A 199 -13.34 -67.65 37.69
C ILE A 199 -13.54 -67.82 36.19
N ASN A 200 -12.91 -68.86 35.64
CA ASN A 200 -13.06 -69.27 34.25
C ASN A 200 -13.66 -70.68 34.23
N ASN A 201 -14.90 -70.81 33.79
CA ASN A 201 -15.61 -72.09 33.74
C ASN A 201 -16.44 -72.21 32.44
N SER A 202 -17.21 -73.29 32.31
CA SER A 202 -18.05 -73.56 31.13
C SER A 202 -19.15 -72.51 30.87
N LEU A 203 -19.45 -71.62 31.83
CA LEU A 203 -20.42 -70.53 31.72
C LEU A 203 -19.76 -69.20 31.31
N GLY A 204 -18.42 -69.15 31.23
CA GLY A 204 -17.64 -67.97 30.84
C GLY A 204 -16.72 -67.46 31.94
N ILE A 205 -16.22 -66.24 31.75
CA ILE A 205 -15.31 -65.57 32.69
C ILE A 205 -16.13 -64.65 33.59
N SER A 206 -15.89 -64.71 34.90
CA SER A 206 -16.57 -63.86 35.89
C SER A 206 -15.66 -63.49 37.05
N LEU A 207 -15.95 -62.36 37.67
CA LEU A 207 -15.34 -61.91 38.93
C LEU A 207 -16.26 -62.34 40.07
N GLU A 208 -15.79 -63.17 40.98
CA GLU A 208 -16.50 -63.52 42.22
C GLU A 208 -15.89 -62.81 43.41
N TYR A 209 -16.72 -62.26 44.31
CA TYR A 209 -16.24 -61.49 45.46
C TYR A 209 -17.23 -61.47 46.63
N THR A 210 -16.72 -61.11 47.80
CA THR A 210 -17.46 -60.98 49.07
C THR A 210 -17.10 -59.68 49.75
N SER A 211 -17.76 -59.33 50.84
CA SER A 211 -17.32 -58.26 51.74
C SER A 211 -16.55 -58.83 52.94
N GLN A 212 -15.95 -57.95 53.74
CA GLN A 212 -15.20 -58.36 54.93
C GLN A 212 -16.10 -59.09 55.93
N LYS A 213 -15.47 -59.93 56.77
CA LYS A 213 -16.17 -60.75 57.77
C LYS A 213 -17.06 -59.87 58.66
N ASN A 214 -18.33 -60.26 58.81
CA ASN A 214 -19.39 -59.58 59.54
C ASN A 214 -19.72 -58.14 59.05
N SER A 215 -19.36 -57.78 57.81
CA SER A 215 -19.49 -56.41 57.30
C SER A 215 -20.05 -56.36 55.86
N PRO A 216 -21.33 -56.76 55.63
CA PRO A 216 -21.96 -56.68 54.32
C PRO A 216 -21.95 -55.25 53.78
N ILE A 217 -21.68 -55.08 52.49
CA ILE A 217 -21.66 -53.76 51.85
C ILE A 217 -23.01 -53.56 51.18
N ARG A 218 -23.76 -52.55 51.63
CA ARG A 218 -25.08 -52.20 51.09
C ARG A 218 -25.02 -50.89 50.32
N SER A 219 -25.79 -50.81 49.24
CA SER A 219 -25.92 -49.62 48.41
C SER A 219 -27.34 -49.50 47.86
N LYS A 220 -27.83 -48.27 47.70
CA LYS A 220 -29.10 -48.00 46.99
C LYS A 220 -28.98 -48.17 45.48
N THR A 221 -27.75 -48.25 45.00
CA THR A 221 -27.39 -48.37 43.59
C THR A 221 -26.57 -49.64 43.37
N PRO A 222 -26.67 -50.30 42.20
CA PRO A 222 -25.85 -51.47 41.89
C PRO A 222 -24.35 -51.18 41.97
N PHE A 223 -23.54 -52.23 42.05
CA PHE A 223 -22.09 -52.11 42.11
C PHE A 223 -21.46 -52.40 40.76
N ILE A 224 -20.40 -51.66 40.42
CA ILE A 224 -19.64 -51.87 39.18
C ILE A 224 -18.14 -51.87 39.42
N PHE A 225 -17.41 -52.63 38.61
CA PHE A 225 -15.96 -52.52 38.46
C PHE A 225 -15.61 -51.85 37.15
N ILE A 226 -14.68 -50.89 37.19
CA ILE A 226 -14.13 -50.25 35.99
C ILE A 226 -12.70 -50.77 35.81
N PRO A 227 -12.42 -51.61 34.80
CA PRO A 227 -11.06 -52.02 34.50
C PRO A 227 -10.23 -50.81 34.05
N SER A 228 -8.99 -50.72 34.50
CA SER A 228 -8.10 -49.63 34.14
C SER A 228 -6.64 -50.02 34.21
N LYS A 229 -5.77 -49.21 33.61
CA LYS A 229 -4.31 -49.35 33.64
C LYS A 229 -3.67 -48.09 34.19
N SER A 230 -2.78 -48.21 35.18
CA SER A 230 -1.97 -47.07 35.61
C SER A 230 -0.91 -46.72 34.58
N LEU A 231 -0.68 -45.43 34.38
CA LEU A 231 0.54 -44.95 33.75
C LEU A 231 1.63 -44.76 34.81
N ASN A 232 2.88 -44.64 34.36
CA ASN A 232 4.00 -44.26 35.24
C ASN A 232 3.78 -42.80 35.70
N ASP A 233 4.06 -42.49 36.97
CA ASP A 233 3.89 -41.15 37.53
C ASP A 233 4.72 -40.08 36.79
N ALA A 234 5.82 -40.49 36.13
CA ALA A 234 6.60 -39.64 35.25
C ALA A 234 5.81 -39.08 34.04
N TYR A 235 4.68 -39.71 33.68
CA TYR A 235 3.81 -39.33 32.56
C TYR A 235 2.50 -38.68 33.03
N SER A 236 2.44 -38.17 34.26
CA SER A 236 1.27 -37.49 34.83
C SER A 236 1.40 -35.96 34.78
N GLY A 237 0.27 -35.26 34.96
CA GLY A 237 0.24 -33.80 35.02
C GLY A 237 0.86 -33.12 33.79
N GLU A 238 1.75 -32.16 34.01
CA GLU A 238 2.41 -31.36 32.94
C GLU A 238 3.26 -32.20 31.98
N ASN A 239 3.59 -33.46 32.31
CA ASN A 239 4.37 -34.35 31.45
C ASN A 239 3.51 -35.26 30.57
N PHE A 240 2.18 -35.28 30.76
CA PHE A 240 1.28 -36.19 30.04
C PHE A 240 1.26 -35.94 28.53
N TRP A 241 1.26 -34.67 28.09
CA TRP A 241 1.20 -34.33 26.66
C TRP A 241 2.33 -34.98 25.84
N ARG A 242 3.54 -35.07 26.41
CA ARG A 242 4.71 -35.68 25.76
C ARG A 242 4.49 -37.18 25.56
N TYR A 243 3.96 -37.84 26.58
CA TYR A 243 3.59 -39.24 26.50
C TYR A 243 2.46 -39.47 25.48
N ALA A 244 1.44 -38.62 25.51
CA ALA A 244 0.30 -38.71 24.60
C ALA A 244 0.71 -38.55 23.13
N LEU A 245 1.49 -37.53 22.78
CA LEU A 245 1.97 -37.31 21.41
C LEU A 245 2.78 -38.50 20.85
N ASN A 246 3.53 -39.19 21.70
CA ASN A 246 4.36 -40.33 21.27
C ASN A 246 3.59 -41.66 21.19
N THR A 247 2.42 -41.74 21.84
CA THR A 247 1.76 -43.04 22.10
C THR A 247 0.37 -43.13 21.49
N PHE A 248 -0.39 -42.04 21.51
CA PHE A 248 -1.81 -42.02 21.15
C PHE A 248 -2.05 -41.16 19.92
N SER A 249 -3.16 -41.43 19.25
CA SER A 249 -3.72 -40.60 18.20
C SER A 249 -4.25 -39.28 18.77
N GLU A 250 -4.68 -38.35 17.90
CA GLU A 250 -5.24 -37.07 18.35
C GLU A 250 -6.44 -37.29 19.29
N PRO A 251 -6.50 -36.59 20.45
CA PRO A 251 -7.66 -36.63 21.33
C PRO A 251 -8.94 -36.25 20.60
N THR A 252 -10.02 -36.98 20.87
CA THR A 252 -11.37 -36.62 20.41
C THR A 252 -11.91 -35.50 21.29
N HIS A 253 -11.96 -34.29 20.74
CA HIS A 253 -12.46 -33.10 21.43
C HIS A 253 -13.16 -32.16 20.45
N ILE A 254 -14.27 -31.52 20.85
CA ILE A 254 -15.06 -30.65 19.95
C ILE A 254 -14.24 -29.44 19.47
N GLU A 255 -13.39 -28.89 20.33
CA GLU A 255 -12.52 -27.76 19.97
C GLU A 255 -11.38 -28.15 19.00
N LEU A 256 -11.00 -29.43 18.94
CA LEU A 256 -9.99 -29.91 17.99
C LEU A 256 -10.58 -30.25 16.62
N ALA A 257 -11.89 -30.48 16.53
CA ALA A 257 -12.57 -30.93 15.30
C ALA A 257 -12.46 -29.96 14.12
N GLY A 258 -12.21 -28.67 14.37
CA GLY A 258 -12.02 -27.65 13.34
C GLY A 258 -10.62 -27.61 12.71
N PHE A 259 -9.66 -28.39 13.23
CA PHE A 259 -8.27 -28.38 12.79
C PHE A 259 -7.92 -29.65 12.00
N SER A 260 -6.87 -29.54 11.18
CA SER A 260 -6.34 -30.70 10.47
C SER A 260 -5.56 -31.61 11.41
N ARG A 261 -5.92 -32.90 11.43
CA ARG A 261 -5.21 -33.97 12.16
C ARG A 261 -3.73 -34.12 11.76
N ILE A 262 -3.33 -33.52 10.63
CA ILE A 262 -1.93 -33.50 10.22
C ILE A 262 -1.06 -32.75 11.23
N PHE A 263 -1.62 -31.76 11.95
CA PHE A 263 -0.87 -31.02 12.96
C PHE A 263 -0.43 -31.93 14.11
N TYR A 264 -1.34 -32.77 14.64
CA TYR A 264 -0.98 -33.76 15.66
C TYR A 264 0.15 -34.69 15.17
N THR A 265 0.00 -35.20 13.95
CA THR A 265 0.99 -36.10 13.33
C THR A 265 2.35 -35.43 13.17
N ILE A 266 2.39 -34.17 12.75
CA ILE A 266 3.63 -33.41 12.59
C ILE A 266 4.27 -33.14 13.96
N LEU A 267 3.50 -32.73 14.96
CA LEU A 267 4.00 -32.49 16.31
C LEU A 267 4.61 -33.76 16.92
N SER A 268 3.94 -34.90 16.79
CA SER A 268 4.44 -36.21 17.20
C SER A 268 5.77 -36.55 16.52
N ASN A 269 5.85 -36.39 15.20
CA ASN A 269 7.07 -36.62 14.43
C ASN A 269 8.22 -35.69 14.83
N VAL A 270 7.94 -34.40 15.08
CA VAL A 270 8.95 -33.44 15.53
C VAL A 270 9.47 -33.83 16.90
N LEU A 271 8.57 -34.14 17.84
CA LEU A 271 8.93 -34.54 19.20
C LEU A 271 9.83 -35.79 19.22
N ASN A 272 9.53 -36.80 18.40
CA ASN A 272 10.34 -38.02 18.27
C ASN A 272 11.78 -37.77 17.78
N ASN A 273 12.06 -36.61 17.19
CA ASN A 273 13.39 -36.23 16.72
C ASN A 273 14.16 -35.34 17.70
N ILE A 274 13.57 -34.98 18.86
CA ILE A 274 14.20 -34.14 19.87
C ILE A 274 14.84 -35.04 20.96
N ASP A 275 16.05 -34.69 21.42
CA ASP A 275 16.76 -35.42 22.48
C ASP A 275 15.94 -35.45 23.77
N ASP A 276 15.76 -36.65 24.34
CA ASP A 276 15.04 -36.89 25.58
C ASP A 276 15.61 -36.16 26.80
N LYS A 277 16.86 -35.68 26.73
CA LYS A 277 17.50 -34.89 27.79
C LYS A 277 17.09 -33.43 27.84
N LEU A 278 16.41 -32.91 26.81
CA LEU A 278 15.97 -31.52 26.76
C LEU A 278 14.60 -31.35 27.44
N GLN A 279 14.52 -30.34 28.32
CA GLN A 279 13.24 -29.87 28.86
C GLN A 279 12.57 -29.01 27.77
N VAL A 280 11.50 -29.54 27.19
CA VAL A 280 10.79 -28.96 26.03
C VAL A 280 9.34 -28.76 26.42
N LYS A 281 8.76 -27.63 26.01
CA LYS A 281 7.32 -27.35 26.11
C LYS A 281 6.65 -27.61 24.77
N LEU A 282 5.33 -27.79 24.78
CA LEU A 282 4.55 -28.04 23.56
C LEU A 282 4.70 -26.89 22.54
N GLU A 283 4.79 -25.65 23.01
CA GLU A 283 4.97 -24.46 22.18
C GLU A 283 6.34 -24.43 21.48
N ASP A 284 7.36 -25.05 22.06
CA ASP A 284 8.71 -25.12 21.46
C ASP A 284 8.72 -25.96 20.18
N LEU A 285 7.66 -26.74 19.91
CA LEU A 285 7.52 -27.54 18.70
C LEU A 285 7.01 -26.72 17.49
N ILE A 286 6.54 -25.48 17.69
CA ILE A 286 5.92 -24.65 16.65
C ILE A 286 6.86 -24.45 15.47
N GLU A 287 8.06 -23.92 15.70
CA GLU A 287 8.97 -23.53 14.62
C GLU A 287 9.41 -24.72 13.77
N LEU A 288 9.76 -25.84 14.41
CA LEU A 288 10.14 -27.08 13.73
C LEU A 288 8.98 -27.66 12.92
N SER A 289 7.77 -27.60 13.46
CA SER A 289 6.55 -28.06 12.77
C SER A 289 6.23 -27.18 11.56
N LEU A 290 6.32 -25.85 11.71
CA LEU A 290 6.13 -24.90 10.61
C LEU A 290 7.15 -25.12 9.49
N ASN A 291 8.40 -25.45 9.80
CA ASN A 291 9.39 -25.78 8.78
C ASN A 291 8.99 -27.01 7.95
N ILE A 292 8.37 -28.03 8.57
CA ILE A 292 7.85 -29.20 7.85
C ILE A 292 6.61 -28.84 7.03
N ILE A 293 5.68 -28.07 7.61
CA ILE A 293 4.45 -27.62 6.92
C ILE A 293 4.80 -26.74 5.72
N ASN A 294 5.73 -25.79 5.88
CA ASN A 294 6.17 -24.91 4.79
C ASN A 294 6.81 -25.70 3.65
N LYS A 295 7.59 -26.75 3.93
CA LYS A 295 8.12 -27.67 2.91
C LYS A 295 7.00 -28.41 2.18
N LYS A 296 5.96 -28.86 2.90
CA LYS A 296 4.77 -29.47 2.29
C LYS A 296 4.04 -28.47 1.38
N ILE A 297 3.83 -27.23 1.83
CA ILE A 297 3.21 -26.15 1.03
C ILE A 297 4.03 -25.84 -0.23
N ASP A 298 5.35 -25.75 -0.10
CA ASP A 298 6.24 -25.52 -1.24
C ASP A 298 6.20 -26.66 -2.25
N ALA A 299 5.97 -27.89 -1.80
CA ALA A 299 5.83 -29.08 -2.63
C ALA A 299 4.46 -29.23 -3.31
N ILE A 300 3.44 -28.45 -2.91
CA ILE A 300 2.10 -28.49 -3.53
C ILE A 300 2.22 -28.16 -5.02
N LYS A 301 1.64 -29.04 -5.84
CA LYS A 301 1.55 -28.89 -7.30
C LYS A 301 0.13 -28.67 -7.77
N HIS A 302 -0.84 -29.21 -7.05
CA HIS A 302 -2.25 -29.21 -7.43
C HIS A 302 -3.09 -28.60 -6.33
N VAL A 303 -4.10 -27.81 -6.71
CA VAL A 303 -4.96 -27.11 -5.75
C VAL A 303 -5.68 -28.08 -4.79
N SER A 304 -6.00 -29.30 -5.27
CA SER A 304 -6.62 -30.38 -4.49
C SER A 304 -5.75 -30.87 -3.32
N GLU A 305 -4.42 -30.80 -3.43
CA GLU A 305 -3.49 -31.20 -2.36
C GLU A 305 -3.53 -30.24 -1.16
N CYS A 306 -4.16 -29.06 -1.28
CA CYS A 306 -4.36 -28.15 -0.15
C CYS A 306 -5.24 -28.77 0.93
N VAL A 307 -6.18 -29.66 0.55
CA VAL A 307 -7.10 -30.35 1.47
C VAL A 307 -6.32 -31.19 2.49
N ASP A 308 -5.20 -31.80 2.09
CA ASP A 308 -4.39 -32.66 2.96
C ASP A 308 -3.80 -31.90 4.16
N ILE A 309 -3.59 -30.60 4.01
CA ILE A 309 -3.00 -29.74 5.05
C ILE A 309 -4.07 -28.96 5.79
N PHE A 310 -5.02 -28.37 5.05
CA PHE A 310 -5.92 -27.35 5.57
C PHE A 310 -7.38 -27.80 5.70
N GLY A 311 -7.72 -29.03 5.29
CA GLY A 311 -9.08 -29.56 5.29
C GLY A 311 -9.91 -29.12 4.07
N GLU A 312 -11.14 -29.63 3.96
CA GLU A 312 -12.03 -29.37 2.81
C GLU A 312 -12.39 -27.88 2.64
N ASN A 313 -12.42 -27.11 3.73
CA ASN A 313 -12.77 -25.69 3.76
C ASN A 313 -11.56 -24.74 3.56
N TRP A 314 -10.44 -25.21 3.02
CA TRP A 314 -9.24 -24.39 2.84
C TRP A 314 -9.47 -23.15 1.97
N ALA A 315 -10.40 -23.22 1.00
CA ALA A 315 -10.76 -22.10 0.14
C ALA A 315 -11.35 -20.94 0.96
N ASP A 316 -12.19 -21.24 1.95
CA ASP A 316 -12.79 -20.27 2.87
C ASP A 316 -11.73 -19.53 3.70
N LYS A 317 -10.61 -20.20 4.00
CA LYS A 317 -9.48 -19.62 4.72
C LYS A 317 -8.64 -18.68 3.84
N VAL A 318 -8.57 -18.96 2.54
CA VAL A 318 -7.81 -18.16 1.56
C VAL A 318 -8.58 -16.94 1.08
N TYR A 319 -9.90 -17.06 0.91
CA TYR A 319 -10.72 -16.00 0.33
C TYR A 319 -10.62 -14.63 1.06
N PRO A 320 -10.54 -14.55 2.41
CA PRO A 320 -10.29 -13.30 3.11
C PRO A 320 -8.98 -12.60 2.70
N TYR A 321 -7.92 -13.36 2.43
CA TYR A 321 -6.65 -12.80 1.93
C TYR A 321 -6.81 -12.26 0.50
N TYR A 322 -7.61 -12.92 -0.33
CA TYR A 322 -7.93 -12.45 -1.67
C TYR A 322 -8.75 -11.15 -1.63
N LYS A 323 -9.80 -11.07 -0.80
CA LYS A 323 -10.56 -9.82 -0.58
C LYS A 323 -9.65 -8.69 -0.12
N GLN A 324 -8.79 -8.96 0.86
CA GLN A 324 -7.84 -7.96 1.34
C GLN A 324 -6.87 -7.54 0.24
N TYR A 325 -6.38 -8.46 -0.59
CA TYR A 325 -5.54 -8.11 -1.74
C TYR A 325 -6.27 -7.18 -2.73
N LEU A 326 -7.53 -7.45 -3.07
CA LEU A 326 -8.31 -6.60 -3.96
C LEU A 326 -8.46 -5.18 -3.39
N LYS A 327 -8.79 -5.05 -2.10
CA LYS A 327 -8.93 -3.75 -1.43
C LYS A 327 -7.65 -2.93 -1.46
N GLU A 328 -6.51 -3.61 -1.33
CA GLU A 328 -5.19 -3.00 -1.13
C GLU A 328 -4.37 -2.87 -2.43
N CYS A 329 -4.86 -3.41 -3.55
CA CYS A 329 -4.05 -3.55 -4.77
C CYS A 329 -3.48 -2.21 -5.26
N ASP A 330 -4.28 -1.13 -5.27
CA ASP A 330 -3.83 0.20 -5.69
C ASP A 330 -3.08 0.97 -4.60
N ARG A 331 -3.24 0.59 -3.32
CA ARG A 331 -2.36 1.07 -2.24
C ARG A 331 -0.97 0.50 -2.40
N ILE A 332 -0.85 -0.80 -2.67
CA ILE A 332 0.44 -1.45 -2.93
C ILE A 332 1.06 -0.88 -4.21
N ARG A 333 0.27 -0.74 -5.28
CA ARG A 333 0.73 -0.28 -6.59
C ARG A 333 1.16 1.18 -6.61
N SER A 334 0.38 2.06 -6.00
CA SER A 334 0.50 3.51 -6.19
C SER A 334 0.21 4.35 -4.94
N ASN A 335 0.08 3.74 -3.77
CA ASN A 335 -0.28 4.41 -2.52
C ASN A 335 -1.63 5.18 -2.61
N ILE A 336 -2.57 4.65 -3.38
CA ILE A 336 -3.96 5.12 -3.43
C ILE A 336 -4.72 4.48 -2.26
N SER A 337 -5.68 5.21 -1.68
CA SER A 337 -6.51 4.72 -0.58
C SER A 337 -7.18 3.38 -0.89
N SER A 338 -7.31 2.54 0.13
CA SER A 338 -7.92 1.22 0.01
C SER A 338 -9.39 1.29 -0.40
N TYR A 339 -9.84 0.28 -1.14
CA TYR A 339 -11.24 0.15 -1.50
C TYR A 339 -12.08 -0.44 -0.35
N SER A 340 -13.34 -0.02 -0.28
CA SER A 340 -14.35 -0.58 0.62
C SER A 340 -14.90 -1.91 0.09
N ASP A 341 -15.48 -2.73 0.97
CA ASP A 341 -15.95 -4.08 0.59
C ASP A 341 -17.07 -4.06 -0.46
N ASP A 342 -17.82 -2.96 -0.55
CA ASP A 342 -18.91 -2.79 -1.51
C ASP A 342 -18.45 -2.88 -2.97
N ILE A 343 -17.20 -2.51 -3.29
CA ILE A 343 -16.66 -2.72 -4.64
C ILE A 343 -16.56 -4.21 -5.01
N ILE A 344 -16.41 -5.09 -4.01
CA ILE A 344 -16.23 -6.53 -4.20
C ILE A 344 -17.59 -7.25 -4.20
N ILE A 345 -18.51 -6.83 -3.32
CA ILE A 345 -19.75 -7.58 -3.03
C ILE A 345 -21.01 -6.98 -3.67
N ASP A 346 -21.05 -5.68 -4.00
CA ASP A 346 -22.24 -5.07 -4.60
C ASP A 346 -22.37 -5.45 -6.07
N ILE A 347 -23.52 -6.03 -6.42
CA ILE A 347 -23.83 -6.53 -7.76
C ILE A 347 -23.84 -5.46 -8.85
N ASN A 348 -23.99 -4.18 -8.50
CA ASN A 348 -23.95 -3.06 -9.44
C ASN A 348 -22.56 -2.40 -9.52
N ARG A 349 -21.62 -2.83 -8.66
CA ARG A 349 -20.23 -2.35 -8.64
C ARG A 349 -19.32 -3.36 -9.32
N GLY A 350 -18.49 -4.07 -8.56
CA GLY A 350 -17.48 -4.99 -9.05
C GLY A 350 -16.09 -4.40 -9.25
N HIS A 351 -15.10 -5.29 -9.31
CA HIS A 351 -13.67 -4.97 -9.25
C HIS A 351 -12.95 -5.29 -10.56
N TRP A 352 -12.11 -4.36 -11.05
CA TRP A 352 -11.38 -4.50 -12.32
C TRP A 352 -10.40 -5.67 -12.31
N GLU A 353 -9.63 -5.87 -11.23
CA GLU A 353 -8.65 -6.97 -11.18
C GLU A 353 -9.30 -8.35 -11.25
N VAL A 354 -10.56 -8.49 -10.81
CA VAL A 354 -11.31 -9.74 -10.92
C VAL A 354 -11.69 -9.98 -12.38
N PHE A 355 -12.23 -8.97 -13.06
CA PHE A 355 -12.54 -9.03 -14.50
C PHE A 355 -11.29 -9.35 -15.32
N GLU A 356 -10.21 -8.59 -15.12
CA GLU A 356 -8.94 -8.75 -15.81
C GLU A 356 -8.31 -10.13 -15.60
N SER A 357 -8.53 -10.76 -14.45
CA SER A 357 -7.97 -12.09 -14.16
C SER A 357 -8.54 -13.21 -15.05
N PHE A 358 -9.78 -13.03 -15.53
CA PHE A 358 -10.44 -13.97 -16.44
C PHE A 358 -10.57 -13.44 -17.87
N TYR A 359 -10.47 -12.13 -18.10
CA TYR A 359 -10.43 -11.54 -19.44
C TYR A 359 -9.10 -11.83 -20.16
N ASN A 360 -7.98 -11.73 -19.43
CA ASN A 360 -6.66 -12.02 -19.99
C ASN A 360 -6.48 -13.53 -20.19
N GLU A 361 -5.49 -13.90 -21.02
CA GLU A 361 -5.10 -15.29 -21.22
C GLU A 361 -4.83 -16.01 -19.88
N LEU A 362 -5.15 -17.30 -19.85
CA LEU A 362 -4.81 -18.15 -18.72
C LEU A 362 -3.29 -18.15 -18.54
N ASP A 363 -2.82 -17.73 -17.37
CA ASP A 363 -1.42 -17.92 -17.01
C ASP A 363 -1.27 -19.18 -16.17
N GLU A 364 -0.43 -20.08 -16.65
CA GLU A 364 -0.19 -21.42 -16.13
C GLU A 364 0.40 -21.40 -14.71
N ASN A 365 0.93 -20.27 -14.25
CA ASN A 365 1.46 -20.10 -12.89
C ASN A 365 0.42 -19.54 -11.91
N SER A 366 -0.86 -19.83 -12.16
CA SER A 366 -1.97 -19.44 -11.29
C SER A 366 -2.94 -20.61 -11.06
N TRP A 367 -3.67 -20.57 -9.95
CA TRP A 367 -4.76 -21.50 -9.66
C TRP A 367 -6.09 -20.77 -9.62
N ILE A 368 -7.16 -21.51 -9.92
CA ILE A 368 -8.54 -21.07 -9.87
C ILE A 368 -9.20 -21.76 -8.68
N ILE A 369 -9.84 -20.98 -7.80
CA ILE A 369 -10.35 -21.40 -6.49
C ILE A 369 -11.82 -20.99 -6.42
N GLU A 370 -12.65 -21.86 -5.87
CA GLU A 370 -14.09 -21.59 -5.69
C GLU A 370 -14.30 -20.48 -4.63
N VAL A 371 -15.21 -19.55 -4.93
CA VAL A 371 -15.66 -18.54 -3.96
C VAL A 371 -16.51 -19.25 -2.90
N PRO A 372 -16.32 -18.96 -1.59
CA PRO A 372 -17.14 -19.55 -0.54
C PRO A 372 -18.64 -19.33 -0.78
N LYS A 373 -19.48 -20.32 -0.43
CA LYS A 373 -20.92 -20.34 -0.78
C LYS A 373 -21.72 -19.15 -0.24
N ASP A 374 -21.30 -18.60 0.90
CA ASP A 374 -21.96 -17.48 1.58
C ASP A 374 -21.34 -16.11 1.22
N GLU A 375 -20.40 -16.08 0.28
CA GLU A 375 -19.70 -14.88 -0.16
C GLU A 375 -20.08 -14.47 -1.59
N THR A 376 -19.79 -13.23 -1.94
CA THR A 376 -20.06 -12.69 -3.28
C THR A 376 -18.80 -12.02 -3.83
N LEU A 377 -18.46 -12.34 -5.08
CA LEU A 377 -17.36 -11.73 -5.80
C LEU A 377 -17.87 -11.17 -7.13
N VAL A 378 -17.78 -9.86 -7.30
CA VAL A 378 -18.26 -9.18 -8.51
C VAL A 378 -17.09 -8.69 -9.34
N ALA A 379 -17.01 -9.14 -10.59
CA ALA A 379 -16.14 -8.59 -11.63
C ALA A 379 -16.84 -7.42 -12.33
N ARG A 380 -16.08 -6.40 -12.74
CA ARG A 380 -16.59 -5.26 -13.51
C ARG A 380 -15.76 -5.04 -14.76
N ASP A 381 -16.40 -5.00 -15.92
CA ASP A 381 -15.73 -4.62 -17.17
C ASP A 381 -15.24 -3.17 -17.02
N PRO A 382 -13.92 -2.91 -17.09
CA PRO A 382 -13.43 -1.55 -16.98
C PRO A 382 -13.95 -0.58 -18.05
N LEU A 383 -14.50 -1.06 -19.18
CA LEU A 383 -15.17 -0.20 -20.16
C LEU A 383 -16.40 0.52 -19.59
N CYS A 384 -17.09 -0.07 -18.60
CA CYS A 384 -18.23 0.59 -17.93
C CYS A 384 -17.83 1.90 -17.24
N ASP A 385 -16.55 2.03 -16.89
CA ASP A 385 -16.03 3.15 -16.12
C ASP A 385 -15.31 4.18 -17.00
N VAL A 386 -15.33 3.99 -18.33
CA VAL A 386 -14.77 4.94 -19.27
C VAL A 386 -15.64 6.18 -19.37
N ASN A 387 -15.07 7.32 -18.99
CA ASN A 387 -15.73 8.61 -19.14
C ASN A 387 -15.44 9.21 -20.52
N HIS A 388 -16.46 9.20 -21.38
CA HIS A 388 -16.35 9.72 -22.75
C HIS A 388 -16.39 11.26 -22.87
N ARG A 389 -16.81 11.97 -21.82
CA ARG A 389 -16.98 13.43 -21.83
C ARG A 389 -15.89 14.17 -21.05
N ALA A 390 -15.29 13.50 -20.08
CA ALA A 390 -14.31 14.11 -19.21
C ALA A 390 -12.97 14.37 -19.90
N VAL A 391 -12.28 15.40 -19.40
CA VAL A 391 -10.96 15.83 -19.87
C VAL A 391 -10.06 16.04 -18.66
N CYS A 392 -8.81 15.62 -18.78
CA CYS A 392 -7.78 15.86 -17.77
C CYS A 392 -6.80 16.91 -18.30
N GLY A 393 -6.61 18.00 -17.56
CA GLY A 393 -5.53 18.96 -17.76
C GLY A 393 -4.33 18.58 -16.88
N ILE A 394 -3.13 18.58 -17.45
CA ILE A 394 -1.88 18.29 -16.75
C ILE A 394 -0.90 19.43 -17.04
N ASP A 395 -0.55 20.17 -16.00
CA ASP A 395 0.55 21.11 -16.05
C ASP A 395 1.81 20.45 -15.52
N PHE A 396 2.66 19.98 -16.43
CA PHE A 396 3.94 19.35 -16.10
C PHE A 396 5.00 20.43 -15.91
N GLY A 397 5.04 21.02 -14.70
CA GLY A 397 5.97 22.09 -14.33
C GLY A 397 7.34 21.58 -13.88
N THR A 398 8.31 22.51 -13.80
CA THR A 398 9.70 22.20 -13.40
C THR A 398 9.82 21.77 -11.94
N LYS A 399 9.09 22.45 -11.04
CA LYS A 399 9.09 22.18 -9.60
C LYS A 399 7.96 21.24 -9.20
N SER A 400 6.75 21.56 -9.66
CA SER A 400 5.51 20.86 -9.34
C SER A 400 4.71 20.56 -10.60
N THR A 401 3.84 19.57 -10.51
CA THR A 401 2.87 19.15 -11.50
C THR A 401 1.47 19.36 -10.94
N VAL A 402 0.61 20.05 -11.68
CA VAL A 402 -0.79 20.21 -11.31
C VAL A 402 -1.66 19.36 -12.23
N VAL A 403 -2.59 18.60 -11.65
CA VAL A 403 -3.51 17.75 -12.41
C VAL A 403 -4.94 18.13 -12.06
N VAL A 404 -5.71 18.49 -13.09
CA VAL A 404 -7.13 18.85 -12.98
C VAL A 404 -7.95 17.89 -13.83
N CYS A 405 -8.92 17.22 -13.22
CA CYS A 405 -9.89 16.41 -13.94
C CYS A 405 -11.22 17.14 -14.00
N ARG A 406 -11.77 17.31 -15.21
CA ARG A 406 -13.09 17.90 -15.43
C ARG A 406 -14.05 16.86 -15.98
N ASP A 407 -15.08 16.55 -15.21
CA ASP A 407 -16.27 15.83 -15.67
C ASP A 407 -17.52 16.71 -15.48
N LYS A 408 -18.30 16.48 -14.40
CA LYS A 408 -19.36 17.39 -13.94
C LYS A 408 -18.79 18.60 -13.22
N GLU A 409 -17.77 18.37 -12.40
CA GLU A 409 -17.05 19.36 -11.61
C GLU A 409 -15.56 19.30 -11.94
N GLU A 410 -14.83 20.33 -11.52
CA GLU A 410 -13.39 20.44 -11.66
C GLU A 410 -12.73 19.95 -10.36
N VAL A 411 -11.92 18.90 -10.45
CA VAL A 411 -11.29 18.26 -9.28
C VAL A 411 -9.77 18.26 -9.46
N LEU A 412 -9.06 18.88 -8.51
CA LEU A 412 -7.61 18.83 -8.41
C LEU A 412 -7.15 17.51 -7.75
N LEU A 413 -6.01 16.97 -8.20
CA LEU A 413 -5.44 15.73 -7.65
C LEU A 413 -4.22 15.98 -6.78
N ARG A 414 -4.20 15.32 -5.61
CA ARG A 414 -3.02 15.16 -4.74
C ARG A 414 -2.39 13.80 -5.00
N ILE A 415 -1.08 13.76 -5.24
CA ILE A 415 -0.35 12.58 -5.72
C ILE A 415 0.79 12.26 -4.78
N GLY A 416 0.85 11.03 -4.27
CA GLY A 416 1.92 10.60 -3.36
C GLY A 416 1.87 11.22 -1.95
N ALA A 417 0.73 11.82 -1.57
CA ALA A 417 0.51 12.42 -0.24
C ALA A 417 0.09 11.42 0.86
N GLY A 418 -0.06 10.13 0.54
CA GLY A 418 -0.50 9.10 1.48
C GLY A 418 -2.01 9.14 1.75
N GLU A 419 -2.44 8.78 2.97
CA GLU A 419 -3.86 8.79 3.35
C GLU A 419 -4.41 10.22 3.33
N LEU A 420 -5.30 10.48 2.38
CA LEU A 420 -5.93 11.77 2.06
C LEU A 420 -6.93 12.28 3.12
N ILE A 421 -6.83 11.82 4.37
CA ILE A 421 -7.76 12.11 5.47
C ILE A 421 -7.49 13.50 6.10
N SER A 422 -6.29 14.05 5.94
CA SER A 422 -6.00 15.43 6.38
C SER A 422 -6.64 16.48 5.47
N GLU A 423 -7.10 17.57 6.08
CA GLU A 423 -7.68 18.72 5.38
C GLU A 423 -6.70 19.22 4.29
N PRO A 424 -7.13 19.28 3.03
CA PRO A 424 -6.26 19.67 1.92
C PRO A 424 -5.84 21.13 2.05
N ARG A 425 -4.55 21.40 1.86
CA ARG A 425 -4.02 22.75 1.69
C ARG A 425 -3.79 23.01 0.20
N SER A 426 -3.78 24.29 -0.21
CA SER A 426 -3.50 24.70 -1.60
C SER A 426 -2.20 24.10 -2.14
N GLU A 427 -1.17 24.05 -1.30
CA GLU A 427 0.16 23.56 -1.66
C GLU A 427 0.19 22.04 -1.90
N ASP A 428 -0.77 21.29 -1.34
CA ASP A 428 -0.81 19.83 -1.51
C ASP A 428 -1.18 19.44 -2.95
N TYR A 429 -1.78 20.34 -3.73
CA TYR A 429 -2.11 20.15 -5.15
C TYR A 429 -0.94 20.50 -6.09
N GLU A 430 0.09 21.17 -5.58
CA GLU A 430 1.37 21.34 -6.28
C GLU A 430 2.22 20.09 -6.09
N ASN A 431 1.90 19.02 -6.82
CA ASN A 431 2.57 17.72 -6.70
C ASN A 431 4.04 17.83 -7.15
N PRO A 432 5.07 17.64 -6.29
CA PRO A 432 6.46 17.77 -6.72
C PRO A 432 6.79 16.90 -7.95
N THR A 433 7.50 17.45 -8.93
CA THR A 433 7.89 16.74 -10.17
C THR A 433 9.13 15.87 -9.92
N VAL A 434 8.98 14.86 -9.06
CA VAL A 434 10.09 14.06 -8.52
C VAL A 434 9.77 12.56 -8.59
N ILE A 435 10.79 11.75 -8.89
CA ILE A 435 10.77 10.28 -8.80
C ILE A 435 11.87 9.79 -7.85
N GLN A 436 11.60 8.72 -7.09
CA GLN A 436 12.59 8.01 -6.29
C GLN A 436 12.61 6.53 -6.69
N LEU A 437 13.81 6.01 -6.97
CA LEU A 437 14.08 4.64 -7.38
C LEU A 437 14.61 3.84 -6.19
N LYS A 438 13.76 3.08 -5.51
CA LYS A 438 14.17 2.25 -4.38
C LYS A 438 14.76 0.92 -4.88
N ASN A 439 14.07 0.26 -5.82
CA ASN A 439 14.50 -1.00 -6.44
C ASN A 439 14.16 -1.02 -7.93
N TYR A 440 15.12 -0.62 -8.75
CA TYR A 440 14.93 -0.45 -10.19
C TYR A 440 14.69 -1.76 -10.93
N GLU A 441 15.46 -2.80 -10.63
CA GLU A 441 15.36 -4.09 -11.31
C GLU A 441 14.03 -4.80 -11.02
N SER A 442 13.57 -4.76 -9.77
CA SER A 442 12.24 -5.27 -9.39
C SER A 442 11.13 -4.55 -10.15
N PHE A 443 11.17 -3.21 -10.14
CA PHE A 443 10.18 -2.40 -10.84
C PHE A 443 10.16 -2.72 -12.35
N LYS A 444 11.32 -2.73 -13.01
CA LYS A 444 11.44 -2.95 -14.45
C LYS A 444 10.89 -4.30 -14.87
N ALA A 445 11.22 -5.37 -14.13
CA ALA A 445 10.71 -6.71 -14.39
C ALA A 445 9.18 -6.74 -14.33
N VAL A 446 8.59 -6.12 -13.30
CA VAL A 446 7.14 -6.11 -13.12
C VAL A 446 6.42 -5.20 -14.12
N TYR A 447 6.97 -4.02 -14.41
CA TYR A 447 6.40 -3.06 -15.36
C TYR A 447 6.27 -3.65 -16.77
N ALA A 448 7.22 -4.49 -17.18
CA ALA A 448 7.21 -5.16 -18.48
C ALA A 448 6.17 -6.30 -18.58
N ASN A 449 5.76 -6.92 -17.47
CA ASN A 449 5.03 -8.19 -17.46
C ASN A 449 3.56 -8.10 -17.91
N LYS A 450 2.95 -6.91 -17.94
CA LYS A 450 1.54 -6.73 -18.32
C LYS A 450 1.37 -5.55 -19.26
N LEU A 451 0.42 -5.65 -20.19
CA LEU A 451 0.13 -4.57 -21.14
C LEU A 451 -0.38 -3.32 -20.40
N GLY A 452 -1.35 -3.49 -19.51
CA GLY A 452 -1.95 -2.43 -18.70
C GLY A 452 -2.00 -2.78 -17.22
N ARG A 453 -1.85 -1.78 -16.34
CA ARG A 453 -1.86 -1.91 -14.87
C ARG A 453 -1.01 -3.07 -14.35
N PRO A 454 0.31 -3.09 -14.65
CA PRO A 454 1.20 -4.08 -14.05
C PRO A 454 1.13 -4.02 -12.51
N TYR A 455 1.43 -5.13 -11.84
CA TYR A 455 1.41 -5.23 -10.37
C TYR A 455 2.66 -4.62 -9.73
N THR A 456 3.02 -3.41 -10.15
CA THR A 456 4.15 -2.64 -9.62
C THR A 456 3.97 -2.39 -8.12
N SER A 457 5.05 -2.01 -7.44
CA SER A 457 5.05 -1.70 -6.02
C SER A 457 5.53 -0.27 -5.80
N TRP A 458 4.79 0.49 -4.99
CA TRP A 458 5.18 1.82 -4.53
C TRP A 458 6.44 1.81 -3.65
N GLU A 459 6.82 0.62 -3.15
CA GLU A 459 8.08 0.39 -2.46
C GLU A 459 9.26 0.12 -3.39
N ASP A 460 9.03 -0.09 -4.71
CA ASP A 460 10.11 -0.18 -5.69
C ASP A 460 10.40 1.19 -6.33
N VAL A 461 9.33 1.95 -6.65
CA VAL A 461 9.42 3.34 -7.17
C VAL A 461 8.27 4.15 -6.60
N CYS A 462 8.56 5.34 -6.08
CA CYS A 462 7.53 6.31 -5.69
C CYS A 462 7.75 7.66 -6.37
N VAL A 463 6.69 8.47 -6.45
CA VAL A 463 6.72 9.79 -7.09
C VAL A 463 6.14 10.87 -6.18
N SER A 464 6.43 12.12 -6.53
CA SER A 464 5.82 13.32 -5.96
C SER A 464 6.07 13.52 -4.46
N HIS A 465 5.05 13.82 -3.65
CA HIS A 465 5.22 14.24 -2.25
C HIS A 465 6.08 13.28 -1.43
N GLN A 466 5.87 11.97 -1.53
CA GLN A 466 6.71 10.98 -0.84
C GLN A 466 8.16 10.96 -1.33
N ALA A 467 8.38 11.05 -2.65
CA ALA A 467 9.73 11.11 -3.22
C ALA A 467 10.46 12.41 -2.84
N ALA A 468 9.75 13.54 -2.77
CA ALA A 468 10.27 14.81 -2.33
C ALA A 468 10.60 14.80 -0.83
N ASN A 469 9.76 14.20 0.01
CA ASN A 469 10.00 14.07 1.45
C ASN A 469 11.32 13.34 1.76
N ALA A 470 11.71 12.38 0.93
CA ALA A 470 13.01 11.70 1.09
C ALA A 470 14.21 12.66 0.92
N ILE A 471 14.06 13.75 0.15
CA ILE A 471 15.07 14.82 0.01
C ILE A 471 15.07 15.76 1.22
N TYR A 472 13.87 16.19 1.68
CA TYR A 472 13.74 17.38 2.53
C TYR A 472 13.38 17.13 3.99
N ASN A 473 12.72 16.00 4.32
CA ASN A 473 12.13 15.74 5.65
C ASN A 473 12.80 14.60 6.41
N SER A 474 13.80 13.92 5.84
CA SER A 474 14.56 12.97 6.62
C SER A 474 15.41 13.74 7.62
N ASP A 475 15.22 13.49 8.92
CA ASP A 475 16.30 13.60 9.89
C ASP A 475 17.51 12.86 9.28
N LEU A 476 18.41 13.59 8.61
CA LEU A 476 19.62 13.03 8.00
C LEU A 476 20.47 12.28 9.05
N ASN A 477 20.17 12.49 10.34
CA ASN A 477 20.70 11.77 11.49
C ASN A 477 20.22 10.30 11.62
N LYS A 478 19.14 9.88 10.94
CA LYS A 478 18.62 8.50 10.94
C LYS A 478 18.84 7.74 9.64
N VAL A 479 19.20 8.42 8.54
CA VAL A 479 19.43 7.78 7.24
C VAL A 479 20.94 7.67 6.99
N SER A 480 21.54 6.60 7.48
CA SER A 480 22.95 6.26 7.25
C SER A 480 23.26 5.82 5.81
N ASN A 481 22.52 6.25 4.78
CA ASN A 481 22.63 5.66 3.44
C ASN A 481 22.69 6.70 2.31
N LYS A 482 23.93 6.99 1.88
CA LYS A 482 24.32 7.75 0.66
C LYS A 482 23.52 7.37 -0.60
N ARG A 483 23.00 6.14 -0.66
CA ARG A 483 22.20 5.61 -1.77
C ARG A 483 20.84 6.32 -1.93
N CYS A 484 20.28 6.85 -0.85
CA CYS A 484 18.98 7.55 -0.88
C CYS A 484 19.03 8.87 -1.66
N LEU A 485 20.18 9.54 -1.73
CA LEU A 485 20.31 10.78 -2.50
C LEU A 485 20.41 10.51 -3.99
N TYR A 486 21.10 9.43 -4.37
CA TYR A 486 21.28 9.06 -5.77
C TYR A 486 20.06 8.41 -6.39
N SER A 487 19.14 7.91 -5.57
CA SER A 487 17.89 7.29 -6.02
C SER A 487 16.83 8.31 -6.42
N ILE A 488 16.99 9.57 -6.04
CA ILE A 488 15.98 10.61 -6.26
C ILE A 488 16.35 11.49 -7.46
N PHE A 489 15.38 11.73 -8.33
CA PHE A 489 15.52 12.59 -9.49
C PHE A 489 14.38 13.61 -9.59
N SER A 490 14.71 14.89 -9.40
CA SER A 490 13.76 16.01 -9.36
C SER A 490 13.82 16.96 -10.55
N GLU A 491 14.75 16.73 -11.49
CA GLU A 491 15.05 17.66 -12.59
C GLU A 491 14.51 17.13 -13.94
N LEU A 492 13.38 16.39 -13.92
CA LEU A 492 12.82 15.70 -15.10
C LEU A 492 12.65 16.64 -16.30
N LYS A 493 12.01 17.81 -16.09
CA LYS A 493 11.77 18.81 -17.14
C LYS A 493 13.08 19.45 -17.63
N GLN A 494 14.01 19.78 -16.72
CA GLN A 494 15.31 20.37 -17.07
C GLN A 494 16.19 19.41 -17.85
N TRP A 495 16.27 18.14 -17.44
CA TRP A 495 16.98 17.09 -18.18
C TRP A 495 16.37 16.86 -19.56
N ALA A 496 15.05 16.88 -19.69
CA ALA A 496 14.39 16.78 -20.99
C ALA A 496 14.72 17.93 -21.95
N ASN A 497 14.97 19.13 -21.42
CA ASN A 497 15.31 20.31 -22.22
C ASN A 497 16.81 20.43 -22.55
N SER A 498 17.67 19.71 -21.82
CA SER A 498 19.11 19.77 -22.06
C SER A 498 19.52 18.92 -23.25
N LYS A 499 20.40 19.49 -24.09
CA LYS A 499 20.88 18.83 -25.32
C LYS A 499 21.86 17.70 -25.05
N ASP A 500 22.75 17.90 -24.07
CA ASP A 500 23.93 17.05 -23.86
C ASP A 500 23.98 16.44 -22.45
N ARG A 501 22.99 16.73 -21.58
CA ARG A 501 22.98 16.22 -20.20
C ARG A 501 22.84 14.70 -20.17
N LYS A 502 23.92 14.05 -19.74
CA LYS A 502 23.90 12.68 -19.24
C LYS A 502 23.60 12.72 -17.75
N GLN A 503 22.79 11.79 -17.27
CA GLN A 503 22.48 11.67 -15.85
C GLN A 503 22.80 10.25 -15.39
N ILE A 504 23.47 10.14 -14.25
CA ILE A 504 23.66 8.85 -13.57
C ILE A 504 22.78 8.88 -12.33
N LEU A 505 22.01 7.82 -12.12
CA LEU A 505 21.23 7.57 -10.91
C LEU A 505 21.71 6.27 -10.26
N GLN A 506 21.46 6.11 -8.96
CA GLN A 506 21.68 4.85 -8.28
C GLN A 506 20.50 4.54 -7.37
N ASP A 507 19.89 3.35 -7.51
CA ASP A 507 18.80 2.95 -6.62
C ASP A 507 19.29 2.59 -5.20
N GLU A 508 18.37 2.34 -4.27
CA GLU A 508 18.73 2.03 -2.87
C GLU A 508 19.41 0.66 -2.71
N THR A 509 19.20 -0.25 -3.66
CA THR A 509 19.88 -1.55 -3.71
C THR A 509 21.33 -1.44 -4.20
N GLY A 510 21.67 -0.35 -4.90
CA GLY A 510 23.01 -0.04 -5.41
C GLY A 510 23.16 -0.12 -6.94
N ASN A 511 22.08 -0.38 -7.68
CA ASN A 511 22.11 -0.47 -9.15
C ASN A 511 22.35 0.90 -9.77
N ILE A 512 23.29 0.98 -10.71
CA ILE A 512 23.63 2.21 -11.44
C ILE A 512 22.82 2.29 -12.73
N ILE A 513 22.16 3.42 -12.95
CA ILE A 513 21.29 3.69 -14.08
C ILE A 513 21.86 4.88 -14.85
N HIS A 514 22.18 4.65 -16.13
CA HIS A 514 22.69 5.69 -17.01
C HIS A 514 21.57 6.22 -17.90
N LEU A 515 21.27 7.50 -17.77
CA LEU A 515 20.34 8.23 -18.63
C LEU A 515 21.13 9.00 -19.68
N ASN A 516 20.84 8.69 -20.94
CA ASN A 516 21.34 9.45 -22.08
C ASN A 516 20.59 10.78 -22.21
N PRO A 517 21.07 11.72 -23.05
CA PRO A 517 20.29 12.92 -23.37
C PRO A 517 18.90 12.55 -23.86
N TYR A 518 17.87 13.25 -23.38
CA TYR A 518 16.48 12.83 -23.53
C TYR A 518 16.05 12.55 -24.97
N LEU A 519 16.42 13.43 -25.91
CA LEU A 519 16.10 13.24 -27.32
C LEU A 519 16.75 11.99 -27.95
N SER A 520 17.84 11.48 -27.38
CA SER A 520 18.54 10.28 -27.85
C SER A 520 17.99 8.96 -27.32
N LEU A 521 17.03 8.99 -26.38
CA LEU A 521 16.41 7.75 -25.86
C LEU A 521 15.67 6.98 -26.96
N SER A 522 15.86 5.68 -26.98
CA SER A 522 15.05 4.69 -27.70
C SER A 522 13.83 4.25 -26.89
N ASP A 523 12.88 3.57 -27.53
CA ASP A 523 11.66 3.07 -26.86
C ASP A 523 11.94 1.99 -25.80
N THR A 524 13.13 1.38 -25.80
CA THR A 524 13.55 0.38 -24.81
C THR A 524 14.34 0.96 -23.65
N ASP A 525 14.78 2.22 -23.77
CA ASP A 525 15.53 2.88 -22.72
C ASP A 525 14.60 3.25 -21.55
N PHE A 526 15.17 3.34 -20.36
CA PHE A 526 14.43 3.81 -19.20
C PHE A 526 14.12 5.29 -19.33
N ASP A 527 12.83 5.62 -19.42
CA ASP A 527 12.32 6.98 -19.48
C ASP A 527 11.63 7.34 -18.15
N PRO A 528 12.29 8.12 -17.27
CA PRO A 528 11.69 8.50 -15.99
C PRO A 528 10.46 9.41 -16.14
N ILE A 529 10.27 10.11 -17.28
CA ILE A 529 9.06 10.89 -17.56
C ILE A 529 7.89 9.96 -17.87
N GLU A 530 8.13 8.88 -18.62
CA GLU A 530 7.12 7.83 -18.83
C GLU A 530 6.66 7.22 -17.50
N ILE A 531 7.61 6.87 -16.62
CA ILE A 531 7.29 6.28 -15.32
C ILE A 531 6.53 7.25 -14.42
N TYR A 532 6.91 8.53 -14.43
CA TYR A 532 6.17 9.57 -13.73
C TYR A 532 4.73 9.67 -14.26
N ALA A 533 4.56 9.73 -15.59
CA ALA A 533 3.24 9.78 -16.24
C ALA A 533 2.39 8.52 -15.98
N TYR A 534 3.01 7.35 -15.85
CA TYR A 534 2.32 6.12 -15.44
C TYR A 534 1.69 6.25 -14.05
N TYR A 535 2.44 6.77 -13.08
CA TYR A 535 1.89 6.99 -11.74
C TYR A 535 0.82 8.10 -11.73
N LEU A 536 1.01 9.20 -12.45
CA LEU A 536 -0.07 10.18 -12.65
C LEU A 536 -1.33 9.51 -13.21
N GLY A 537 -1.14 8.65 -14.22
CA GLY A 537 -2.19 7.87 -14.85
C GLY A 537 -2.96 6.97 -13.89
N LEU A 538 -2.30 6.32 -12.91
CA LEU A 538 -2.97 5.51 -11.89
C LEU A 538 -3.82 6.35 -10.93
N TYR A 539 -3.33 7.54 -10.55
CA TYR A 539 -4.08 8.48 -9.71
C TYR A 539 -5.29 9.09 -10.45
N ILE A 540 -5.17 9.29 -11.77
CA ILE A 540 -6.25 9.76 -12.63
C ILE A 540 -7.27 8.63 -12.88
N ASN A 541 -6.78 7.43 -13.19
CA ASN A 541 -7.56 6.28 -13.66
C ASN A 541 -7.60 5.14 -12.63
N ASN A 542 -8.63 5.13 -11.78
CA ASN A 542 -8.85 4.11 -10.76
C ASN A 542 -10.34 3.93 -10.45
N MET A 543 -10.68 2.91 -9.66
CA MET A 543 -12.08 2.53 -9.43
C MET A 543 -12.86 3.52 -8.55
N HIS A 544 -12.22 4.57 -8.00
CA HIS A 544 -12.92 5.68 -7.36
C HIS A 544 -13.39 6.75 -8.35
N ARG A 545 -12.72 6.89 -9.50
CA ARG A 545 -12.89 8.01 -10.44
C ARG A 545 -13.30 7.59 -11.86
N GLY A 546 -13.11 6.32 -12.20
CA GLY A 546 -13.26 5.80 -13.55
C GLY A 546 -12.03 6.06 -14.42
N ILE A 547 -12.23 6.07 -15.73
CA ILE A 547 -11.16 6.10 -16.74
C ILE A 547 -11.34 7.30 -17.69
N TYR A 548 -10.29 8.08 -17.85
CA TYR A 548 -10.22 9.23 -18.74
C TYR A 548 -9.51 8.86 -20.06
N LEU A 549 -9.94 9.46 -21.17
CA LEU A 549 -9.34 9.23 -22.48
C LEU A 549 -8.70 10.47 -23.11
N LYS A 550 -8.99 11.67 -22.60
CA LYS A 550 -8.53 12.93 -23.19
C LYS A 550 -7.67 13.69 -22.19
N TYR A 551 -6.42 13.92 -22.58
CA TYR A 551 -5.42 14.56 -21.75
C TYR A 551 -4.85 15.78 -22.48
N LEU A 552 -4.81 16.91 -21.80
CA LEU A 552 -4.26 18.18 -22.29
C LEU A 552 -3.03 18.52 -21.48
N LEU A 553 -1.87 18.60 -22.13
CA LEU A 553 -0.63 19.04 -21.50
C LEU A 553 -0.34 20.48 -21.88
N SER A 554 -0.01 21.31 -20.89
CA SER A 554 0.56 22.65 -21.11
C SER A 554 2.07 22.57 -21.32
N PHE A 555 2.61 23.51 -22.08
CA PHE A 555 4.06 23.63 -22.31
C PHE A 555 4.48 25.10 -22.31
N PRO A 556 5.74 25.39 -21.95
CA PRO A 556 6.35 26.69 -22.16
C PRO A 556 6.36 27.06 -23.63
N VAL A 557 6.33 28.36 -23.93
CA VAL A 557 6.31 28.87 -25.31
C VAL A 557 7.60 28.49 -26.03
N ASN A 558 8.74 28.67 -25.35
CA ASN A 558 10.07 28.55 -25.93
C ASN A 558 10.59 27.11 -26.00
N TYR A 559 9.78 26.12 -25.59
CA TYR A 559 10.19 24.72 -25.59
C TYR A 559 10.37 24.18 -27.01
N PRO A 560 11.53 23.56 -27.34
CA PRO A 560 11.76 23.02 -28.68
C PRO A 560 10.68 22.01 -29.07
N LYS A 561 10.17 22.12 -30.31
CA LYS A 561 9.09 21.26 -30.81
C LYS A 561 9.40 19.76 -30.66
N ALA A 562 10.64 19.36 -30.93
CA ALA A 562 11.07 17.96 -30.79
C ALA A 562 10.96 17.45 -29.35
N VAL A 563 11.32 18.28 -28.36
CA VAL A 563 11.20 17.92 -26.93
C VAL A 563 9.73 17.80 -26.53
N ARG A 564 8.87 18.73 -26.96
CA ARG A 564 7.42 18.66 -26.66
C ARG A 564 6.77 17.40 -27.22
N ILE A 565 7.08 17.04 -28.47
CA ILE A 565 6.56 15.81 -29.10
C ILE A 565 7.01 14.59 -28.30
N LYS A 566 8.30 14.52 -27.93
CA LYS A 566 8.82 13.39 -27.16
C LYS A 566 8.18 13.28 -25.76
N ILE A 567 7.94 14.41 -25.08
CA ILE A 567 7.21 14.42 -23.80
C ILE A 567 5.79 13.91 -23.97
N LEU A 568 5.06 14.34 -25.01
CA LEU A 568 3.72 13.83 -25.32
C LEU A 568 3.75 12.30 -25.54
N GLU A 569 4.73 11.78 -26.26
CA GLU A 569 4.93 10.35 -26.49
C GLU A 569 5.24 9.59 -25.18
N SER A 570 6.12 10.11 -24.33
CA SER A 570 6.42 9.55 -23.00
C SER A 570 5.17 9.51 -22.11
N PHE A 571 4.40 10.60 -22.08
CA PHE A 571 3.13 10.64 -21.35
C PHE A 571 2.11 9.66 -21.94
N GLU A 572 2.07 9.52 -23.26
CA GLU A 572 1.16 8.59 -23.93
C GLU A 572 1.47 7.15 -23.55
N ARG A 573 2.73 6.74 -23.55
CA ARG A 573 3.15 5.41 -23.10
C ARG A 573 2.81 5.20 -21.61
N GLY A 574 3.18 6.13 -20.75
CA GLY A 574 2.96 6.03 -19.30
C GLY A 574 1.49 5.96 -18.92
N ILE A 575 0.67 6.90 -19.41
CA ILE A 575 -0.76 6.93 -19.12
C ILE A 575 -1.46 5.71 -19.74
N LYS A 576 -1.13 5.27 -20.96
CA LYS A 576 -1.66 4.02 -21.52
C LYS A 576 -1.36 2.83 -20.61
N LYS A 577 -0.13 2.73 -20.09
CA LYS A 577 0.26 1.66 -19.18
C LYS A 577 -0.56 1.65 -17.88
N SER A 578 -1.11 2.78 -17.46
CA SER A 578 -1.98 2.89 -16.27
C SER A 578 -3.42 2.38 -16.49
N LEU A 579 -3.81 2.13 -17.75
CA LEU A 579 -5.16 1.67 -18.09
C LEU A 579 -5.28 0.15 -18.00
N PRO A 580 -6.47 -0.41 -17.69
CA PRO A 580 -6.71 -1.86 -17.77
C PRO A 580 -6.51 -2.42 -19.18
N THR A 581 -6.05 -3.66 -19.30
CA THR A 581 -5.82 -4.34 -20.59
C THR A 581 -7.07 -4.39 -21.44
N ARG A 582 -8.24 -4.61 -20.82
CA ARG A 582 -9.55 -4.61 -21.49
C ARG A 582 -9.83 -3.32 -22.25
N VAL A 583 -9.44 -2.17 -21.69
CA VAL A 583 -9.58 -0.85 -22.34
C VAL A 583 -8.57 -0.69 -23.47
N LEU A 584 -7.31 -1.09 -23.23
CA LEU A 584 -6.25 -0.99 -24.23
C LEU A 584 -6.51 -1.83 -25.49
N ASN A 585 -7.17 -2.99 -25.32
CA ASN A 585 -7.54 -3.86 -26.42
C ASN A 585 -8.82 -3.41 -27.15
N ASP A 586 -9.58 -2.45 -26.60
CA ASP A 586 -10.79 -1.95 -27.24
C ASP A 586 -10.47 -0.85 -28.27
N SER A 587 -10.49 -1.24 -29.54
CA SER A 587 -10.08 -0.34 -30.63
C SER A 587 -10.97 0.91 -30.77
N GLU A 588 -12.27 0.85 -30.45
CA GLU A 588 -13.18 2.00 -30.54
C GLU A 588 -12.92 3.01 -29.42
N THR A 589 -12.66 2.54 -28.21
CA THR A 589 -12.26 3.35 -27.07
C THR A 589 -10.88 3.96 -27.30
N MET A 590 -9.91 3.18 -27.77
CA MET A 590 -8.55 3.67 -28.01
C MET A 590 -8.44 4.65 -29.18
N LYS A 591 -9.38 4.65 -30.15
CA LYS A 591 -9.49 5.75 -31.15
C LYS A 591 -9.78 7.11 -30.51
N ARG A 592 -10.38 7.13 -29.32
CA ARG A 592 -10.71 8.35 -28.56
C ARG A 592 -9.61 8.74 -27.59
N PHE A 593 -8.71 7.81 -27.23
CA PHE A 593 -7.56 8.10 -26.40
C PHE A 593 -6.65 9.12 -27.09
N LYS A 594 -6.42 10.26 -26.45
CA LYS A 594 -5.60 11.34 -26.98
C LYS A 594 -4.86 12.07 -25.88
N ILE A 595 -3.56 12.24 -26.09
CA ILE A 595 -2.74 13.21 -25.38
C ILE A 595 -2.36 14.29 -26.38
N THR A 596 -2.75 15.53 -26.09
CA THR A 596 -2.49 16.66 -27.00
C THR A 596 -1.95 17.85 -26.23
N SER A 597 -1.15 18.66 -26.91
CA SER A 597 -0.79 19.99 -26.40
C SER A 597 -2.05 20.84 -26.25
N GLY A 598 -2.26 21.40 -25.07
CA GLY A 598 -3.24 22.45 -24.82
C GLY A 598 -2.74 23.83 -25.29
N ALA A 599 -3.37 24.87 -24.76
CA ALA A 599 -2.84 26.24 -24.84
C ALA A 599 -1.45 26.30 -24.15
N SER A 600 -0.64 27.32 -24.51
CA SER A 600 0.57 27.61 -23.75
C SER A 600 0.20 27.94 -22.30
N GLU A 601 1.10 27.63 -21.37
CA GLU A 601 0.97 27.98 -19.93
C GLU A 601 0.48 29.44 -19.74
N PRO A 602 1.12 30.47 -20.33
CA PRO A 602 0.67 31.86 -20.18
C PRO A 602 -0.68 32.17 -20.85
N ALA A 603 -1.03 31.52 -21.96
CA ALA A 603 -2.34 31.77 -22.61
C ALA A 603 -3.49 31.14 -21.79
N ALA A 604 -3.27 29.98 -21.16
CA ALA A 604 -4.24 29.38 -20.26
C ALA A 604 -4.46 30.24 -19.01
N TYR A 605 -3.39 30.84 -18.50
CA TYR A 605 -3.46 31.79 -17.40
C TYR A 605 -4.21 33.07 -17.79
N ALA A 606 -3.95 33.63 -18.98
CA ALA A 606 -4.62 34.84 -19.47
C ALA A 606 -6.14 34.72 -19.38
N ILE A 607 -6.69 33.62 -19.92
CA ILE A 607 -8.13 33.35 -19.91
C ILE A 607 -8.67 33.30 -18.48
N SER A 608 -7.95 32.64 -17.58
CA SER A 608 -8.36 32.49 -16.19
C SER A 608 -8.34 33.83 -15.46
N ALA A 609 -7.30 34.63 -15.68
CA ALA A 609 -7.11 35.91 -15.01
C ALA A 609 -8.02 37.02 -15.56
N LEU A 610 -8.26 37.09 -16.87
CA LEU A 610 -9.20 38.06 -17.44
C LEU A 610 -10.62 37.86 -16.90
N LYS A 611 -11.02 36.59 -16.73
CA LYS A 611 -12.28 36.21 -16.09
C LYS A 611 -12.32 36.59 -14.61
N GLU A 612 -11.31 36.22 -13.83
CA GLU A 612 -11.26 36.49 -12.38
C GLU A 612 -11.28 38.00 -12.08
N TYR A 613 -10.51 38.78 -12.84
CA TYR A 613 -10.48 40.24 -12.71
C TYR A 613 -11.67 40.94 -13.35
N LYS A 614 -12.64 40.18 -13.91
CA LYS A 614 -13.86 40.69 -14.55
C LYS A 614 -13.60 41.69 -15.69
N VAL A 615 -12.51 41.46 -16.42
CA VAL A 615 -12.11 42.26 -17.59
C VAL A 615 -12.38 41.56 -18.92
N GLU A 616 -12.74 40.27 -18.89
CA GLU A 616 -13.17 39.52 -20.08
C GLU A 616 -14.36 40.23 -20.79
N PRO A 617 -14.47 40.12 -22.13
CA PRO A 617 -15.60 40.67 -22.86
C PRO A 617 -16.90 39.93 -22.49
N LYS A 618 -17.99 40.66 -22.25
CA LYS A 618 -19.29 40.04 -21.89
C LYS A 618 -19.91 39.35 -23.10
N GLU A 619 -20.73 38.31 -22.88
CA GLU A 619 -21.36 37.55 -23.97
C GLU A 619 -22.20 38.40 -24.96
N ASN A 620 -22.73 39.55 -24.52
CA ASN A 620 -23.48 40.49 -25.36
C ASN A 620 -22.59 41.50 -26.10
N GLU A 621 -21.29 41.56 -25.82
CA GLU A 621 -20.32 42.48 -26.41
C GLU A 621 -19.58 41.83 -27.59
N ILE A 622 -20.33 41.45 -28.63
CA ILE A 622 -19.78 40.82 -29.85
C ILE A 622 -18.68 41.71 -30.45
N ASN A 623 -17.56 41.10 -30.84
CA ASN A 623 -16.37 41.78 -31.39
C ASN A 623 -15.68 42.79 -30.45
N LYS A 624 -16.10 42.94 -29.20
CA LYS A 624 -15.31 43.68 -28.21
C LYS A 624 -14.04 42.89 -27.92
N LYS A 625 -12.90 43.55 -28.15
CA LYS A 625 -11.57 42.99 -27.93
C LYS A 625 -11.02 43.50 -26.61
N VAL A 626 -10.32 42.62 -25.91
CA VAL A 626 -9.58 42.94 -24.69
C VAL A 626 -8.14 42.50 -24.92
N SER A 627 -7.20 43.43 -24.81
CA SER A 627 -5.78 43.16 -25.03
C SER A 627 -5.08 42.78 -23.74
N TYR A 628 -4.31 41.71 -23.79
CA TYR A 628 -3.56 41.23 -22.63
C TYR A 628 -2.08 41.02 -22.99
N GLY A 629 -1.25 41.09 -21.95
CA GLY A 629 0.15 40.65 -21.95
C GLY A 629 0.41 39.86 -20.69
N VAL A 630 0.80 38.59 -20.78
CA VAL A 630 1.15 37.75 -19.63
C VAL A 630 2.65 37.75 -19.44
N PHE A 631 3.09 38.00 -18.21
CA PHE A 631 4.46 37.77 -17.76
C PHE A 631 4.44 36.59 -16.79
N ASP A 632 4.71 35.39 -17.31
CA ASP A 632 4.70 34.16 -16.52
C ASP A 632 6.10 33.84 -16.02
N PHE A 633 6.34 34.10 -14.73
CA PHE A 633 7.61 33.81 -14.09
C PHE A 633 7.49 32.56 -13.24
N GLY A 634 7.78 31.42 -13.87
CA GLY A 634 7.73 30.11 -13.25
C GLY A 634 8.99 29.77 -12.44
N GLY A 635 9.09 28.49 -12.08
CA GLY A 635 10.27 27.95 -11.40
C GLY A 635 11.46 27.77 -12.34
N GLY A 636 11.25 27.33 -13.58
CA GLY A 636 12.33 27.06 -14.53
C GLY A 636 12.51 28.11 -15.63
N THR A 637 11.44 28.76 -16.05
CA THR A 637 11.45 29.67 -17.21
C THR A 637 10.61 30.90 -16.93
N THR A 638 10.82 31.92 -17.75
CA THR A 638 9.94 33.09 -17.83
C THR A 638 9.39 33.13 -19.24
N ASP A 639 8.08 33.09 -19.40
CA ASP A 639 7.42 33.06 -20.70
C ASP A 639 6.45 34.24 -20.85
N PHE A 640 6.40 34.80 -22.05
CA PHE A 640 5.57 35.96 -22.37
C PHE A 640 4.53 35.59 -23.41
N ASP A 641 3.31 36.08 -23.23
CA ASP A 641 2.23 35.93 -24.20
C ASP A 641 1.48 37.24 -24.38
N PHE A 642 1.30 37.68 -25.62
CA PHE A 642 0.52 38.87 -25.94
C PHE A 642 -0.59 38.50 -26.90
N GLY A 643 -1.81 38.94 -26.60
CA GLY A 643 -2.96 38.57 -27.40
C GLY A 643 -4.18 39.44 -27.18
N ILE A 644 -5.27 38.99 -27.79
CA ILE A 644 -6.60 39.55 -27.60
C ILE A 644 -7.59 38.45 -27.28
N GLU A 645 -8.51 38.74 -26.37
CA GLU A 645 -9.73 37.96 -26.15
C GLU A 645 -10.92 38.69 -26.77
N TYR A 646 -11.81 37.96 -27.44
CA TYR A 646 -13.05 38.51 -27.99
C TYR A 646 -14.16 37.46 -28.10
N ILE A 647 -15.41 37.92 -28.15
CA ILE A 647 -16.58 37.08 -28.46
C ILE A 647 -16.77 37.02 -29.98
N PRO A 648 -16.65 35.84 -30.62
CA PRO A 648 -16.80 35.72 -32.07
C PRO A 648 -18.27 35.92 -32.50
N GLU A 649 -18.49 36.44 -33.70
CA GLU A 649 -19.85 36.61 -34.28
C GLU A 649 -20.61 35.28 -34.38
N HIS A 650 -19.89 34.21 -34.72
CA HIS A 650 -20.44 32.86 -34.76
C HIS A 650 -20.33 32.22 -33.38
N LYS A 651 -21.46 32.06 -32.69
CA LYS A 651 -21.59 31.46 -31.33
C LYS A 651 -21.24 29.96 -31.24
N LYS A 652 -20.33 29.46 -32.08
CA LYS A 652 -19.80 28.09 -31.99
C LYS A 652 -18.89 27.92 -30.76
N TYR A 653 -18.24 29.00 -30.34
CA TYR A 653 -17.39 29.08 -29.14
C TYR A 653 -17.86 30.21 -28.24
N LYS A 654 -17.67 30.06 -26.92
CA LYS A 654 -18.05 31.10 -25.94
C LYS A 654 -17.22 32.37 -26.11
N PHE A 655 -15.92 32.21 -26.33
CA PHE A 655 -14.96 33.26 -26.60
C PHE A 655 -13.85 32.70 -27.50
N GLN A 656 -13.00 33.58 -28.01
CA GLN A 656 -11.79 33.23 -28.76
C GLN A 656 -10.61 34.05 -28.26
N VAL A 657 -9.46 33.38 -28.10
CA VAL A 657 -8.18 34.02 -27.84
C VAL A 657 -7.32 33.94 -29.08
N GLU A 658 -6.80 35.09 -29.50
CA GLU A 658 -5.83 35.21 -30.59
C GLU A 658 -4.48 35.66 -30.02
N GLN A 659 -3.48 34.78 -30.09
CA GLN A 659 -2.11 35.07 -29.72
C GLN A 659 -1.44 35.90 -30.83
N LEU A 660 -1.01 37.12 -30.50
CA LEU A 660 -0.41 38.09 -31.43
C LEU A 660 1.12 38.08 -31.40
N GLY A 661 1.70 37.62 -30.30
CA GLY A 661 3.13 37.38 -30.19
C GLY A 661 3.50 36.81 -28.84
N ASN A 662 4.72 36.29 -28.76
CA ASN A 662 5.22 35.63 -27.57
C ASN A 662 6.74 35.80 -27.46
N GLY A 663 7.29 35.43 -26.31
CA GLY A 663 8.71 35.50 -26.02
C GLY A 663 9.03 34.83 -24.70
N GLY A 664 10.20 35.11 -24.15
CA GLY A 664 10.59 34.62 -22.84
C GLY A 664 12.10 34.43 -22.71
N ASP A 665 12.50 33.82 -21.59
CA ASP A 665 13.86 33.45 -21.25
C ASP A 665 13.86 32.06 -20.58
N ALA A 666 14.50 31.09 -21.25
CA ALA A 666 14.57 29.71 -20.81
C ALA A 666 15.47 29.49 -19.57
N TYR A 667 16.25 30.49 -19.19
CA TYR A 667 17.20 30.43 -18.07
C TYR A 667 16.87 31.45 -16.97
N LEU A 668 15.78 32.20 -17.10
CA LEU A 668 15.24 33.05 -16.04
C LEU A 668 14.05 32.32 -15.42
N GLY A 669 14.22 31.78 -14.21
CA GLY A 669 13.18 31.09 -13.44
C GLY A 669 13.55 31.14 -11.97
N GLY A 670 12.61 30.96 -11.03
CA GLY A 670 12.92 30.99 -9.60
C GLY A 670 14.04 30.01 -9.19
N GLU A 671 14.03 28.78 -9.69
CA GLU A 671 15.07 27.76 -9.42
C GLU A 671 16.38 28.04 -10.17
N ASN A 672 16.30 28.59 -11.39
CA ASN A 672 17.50 28.99 -12.14
C ASN A 672 18.20 30.19 -11.48
N LEU A 673 17.42 31.14 -10.97
CA LEU A 673 17.89 32.26 -10.18
C LEU A 673 18.54 31.77 -8.89
N LEU A 674 17.90 30.85 -8.15
CA LEU A 674 18.49 30.23 -6.96
C LEU A 674 19.82 29.51 -7.26
N ASN A 675 19.91 28.75 -8.37
CA ASN A 675 21.15 28.11 -8.78
C ASN A 675 22.26 29.13 -9.09
N MET A 676 21.92 30.25 -9.73
CA MET A 676 22.86 31.34 -9.98
C MET A 676 23.33 32.01 -8.69
N LEU A 677 22.42 32.28 -7.75
CA LEU A 677 22.78 32.80 -6.43
C LEU A 677 23.70 31.82 -5.68
N ALA A 678 23.39 30.52 -5.74
CA ALA A 678 24.22 29.47 -5.17
C ALA A 678 25.64 29.46 -5.75
N PHE A 679 25.78 29.67 -7.07
CA PHE A 679 27.08 29.77 -7.73
C PHE A 679 27.87 31.01 -7.30
N GLU A 680 27.20 32.16 -7.17
CA GLU A 680 27.87 33.39 -6.71
C GLU A 680 28.30 33.28 -5.23
N VAL A 681 27.47 32.69 -4.36
CA VAL A 681 27.87 32.36 -2.97
C VAL A 681 29.04 31.38 -2.95
N TYR A 682 29.00 30.34 -3.77
CA TYR A 682 30.10 29.38 -3.89
C TYR A 682 31.41 30.07 -4.30
N LYS A 683 31.35 30.98 -5.27
CA LYS A 683 32.49 31.77 -5.75
C LYS A 683 33.06 32.70 -4.68
N GLN A 684 32.21 33.42 -3.94
CA GLN A 684 32.65 34.26 -2.81
C GLN A 684 33.32 33.44 -1.69
N ASN A 685 32.98 32.16 -1.58
CA ASN A 685 33.49 31.23 -0.57
C ASN A 685 34.45 30.19 -1.13
N ILE A 686 35.05 30.42 -2.31
CA ILE A 686 35.83 29.40 -3.02
C ILE A 686 36.96 28.78 -2.19
N GLN A 687 37.59 29.55 -1.28
CA GLN A 687 38.69 29.04 -0.48
C GLN A 687 38.25 27.89 0.43
N VAL A 688 37.15 28.05 1.17
CA VAL A 688 36.63 26.98 2.05
C VAL A 688 36.09 25.80 1.23
N MET A 689 35.49 26.07 0.06
CA MET A 689 35.02 25.03 -0.85
C MET A 689 36.19 24.20 -1.41
N ARG A 690 37.32 24.85 -1.70
CA ARG A 690 38.54 24.21 -2.20
C ARG A 690 39.22 23.38 -1.13
N ASP A 691 39.38 23.92 0.08
CA ASP A 691 39.99 23.21 1.20
C ASP A 691 39.17 21.97 1.57
N ALA A 692 37.85 22.05 1.41
CA ALA A 692 36.94 20.93 1.60
C ALA A 692 36.76 20.03 0.36
N ASN A 693 37.29 20.42 -0.81
CA ASN A 693 37.16 19.73 -2.09
C ASN A 693 35.70 19.46 -2.50
N ILE A 694 34.86 20.51 -2.47
CA ILE A 694 33.43 20.47 -2.76
C ILE A 694 33.18 20.78 -4.25
N PRO A 695 32.75 19.82 -5.09
CA PRO A 695 32.45 20.09 -6.49
C PRO A 695 31.02 20.64 -6.68
N ILE A 696 30.81 21.45 -7.72
CA ILE A 696 29.48 21.87 -8.20
C ILE A 696 29.42 21.84 -9.72
N VAL A 697 28.20 21.78 -10.27
CA VAL A 697 27.97 22.03 -11.71
C VAL A 697 27.78 23.53 -11.93
N ILE A 698 28.32 24.05 -13.03
CA ILE A 698 28.09 25.44 -13.41
C ILE A 698 26.62 25.63 -13.85
N PRO A 699 25.86 26.56 -13.24
CA PRO A 699 24.52 26.87 -13.71
C PRO A 699 24.53 27.53 -15.09
N ALA A 700 23.40 27.52 -15.77
CA ALA A 700 23.22 28.29 -16.99
C ALA A 700 23.50 29.80 -16.77
N LYS A 701 23.93 30.50 -17.82
CA LYS A 701 24.36 31.92 -17.82
C LYS A 701 25.59 32.25 -16.96
N CYS A 702 26.07 31.34 -16.11
CA CYS A 702 27.26 31.56 -15.29
C CYS A 702 28.55 31.31 -16.09
N GLN A 703 29.64 31.94 -15.69
CA GLN A 703 30.96 31.75 -16.29
C GLN A 703 31.97 31.25 -15.25
N ARG A 704 32.91 30.42 -15.69
CA ARG A 704 34.04 29.99 -14.85
C ARG A 704 34.85 31.19 -14.40
N PHE A 705 35.46 31.03 -13.23
CA PHE A 705 36.39 31.98 -12.65
C PHE A 705 37.73 31.29 -12.35
N ALA A 706 38.81 32.06 -12.25
CA ALA A 706 40.14 31.52 -12.01
C ALA A 706 40.19 30.70 -10.70
N GLY A 707 40.81 29.52 -10.74
CA GLY A 707 40.95 28.66 -9.57
C GLY A 707 39.73 27.78 -9.27
N SER A 708 38.83 27.61 -10.24
CA SER A 708 37.63 26.75 -10.17
C SER A 708 37.73 25.49 -11.05
N GLU A 709 38.85 25.27 -11.73
CA GLU A 709 39.00 24.34 -12.86
C GLU A 709 38.66 22.88 -12.51
N LEU A 710 38.99 22.45 -11.29
CA LEU A 710 38.76 21.09 -10.78
C LEU A 710 37.45 20.93 -10.02
N LEU A 711 36.83 22.03 -9.57
CA LEU A 711 35.67 21.99 -8.68
C LEU A 711 34.36 22.34 -9.39
N VAL A 712 34.42 23.24 -10.38
CA VAL A 712 33.27 23.65 -11.18
C VAL A 712 33.28 22.85 -12.48
N LYS A 713 32.28 21.97 -12.62
CA LYS A 713 32.12 21.07 -13.77
C LYS A 713 31.18 21.66 -14.81
N GLU A 714 31.45 21.40 -16.09
CA GLU A 714 30.47 21.65 -17.15
C GLU A 714 29.28 20.69 -17.01
N GLU A 715 28.13 21.05 -17.55
CA GLU A 715 26.90 20.22 -17.52
C GLU A 715 27.14 18.79 -18.04
N LYS A 716 27.90 18.66 -19.14
CA LYS A 716 28.25 17.38 -19.79
C LYS A 716 29.16 16.47 -18.94
N ASP A 717 29.93 17.07 -18.02
CA ASP A 717 30.91 16.40 -17.16
C ASP A 717 30.44 16.37 -15.69
N GLY A 718 29.26 16.94 -15.41
CA GLY A 718 28.67 17.04 -14.09
C GLY A 718 28.25 15.67 -13.56
N ASP A 719 28.68 15.34 -12.35
CA ASP A 719 28.19 14.17 -11.62
C ASP A 719 27.07 14.55 -10.65
N GLN A 720 26.36 13.55 -10.15
CA GLN A 720 25.22 13.77 -9.27
C GLN A 720 25.61 14.48 -7.96
N LEU A 721 26.86 14.32 -7.48
CA LEU A 721 27.39 15.07 -6.33
C LEU A 721 27.48 16.56 -6.60
N ALA A 722 28.00 16.93 -7.77
CA ALA A 722 28.13 18.32 -8.17
C ALA A 722 26.75 18.99 -8.34
N TYR A 723 25.76 18.28 -8.90
CA TYR A 723 24.37 18.76 -8.95
C TYR A 723 23.74 18.88 -7.56
N LEU A 724 23.96 17.87 -6.69
CA LEU A 724 23.45 17.87 -5.33
C LEU A 724 23.98 19.05 -4.51
N ASN A 725 25.30 19.27 -4.51
CA ASN A 725 25.90 20.38 -3.77
C ASN A 725 25.35 21.73 -4.22
N LEU A 726 25.20 21.94 -5.54
CA LEU A 726 24.57 23.15 -6.06
C LEU A 726 23.15 23.31 -5.51
N LYS A 727 22.36 22.23 -5.51
CA LYS A 727 20.98 22.22 -4.99
C LYS A 727 20.92 22.46 -3.48
N LEU A 728 21.84 21.89 -2.70
CA LEU A 728 21.91 22.11 -1.25
C LEU A 728 22.20 23.57 -0.93
N ILE A 729 23.16 24.18 -1.64
CA ILE A 729 23.45 25.62 -1.50
C ILE A 729 22.22 26.45 -1.93
N ALA A 730 21.60 26.13 -3.07
CA ALA A 730 20.40 26.82 -3.55
C ALA A 730 19.24 26.74 -2.55
N ASN A 731 19.04 25.58 -1.92
CA ASN A 731 18.01 25.39 -0.89
C ASN A 731 18.27 26.27 0.34
N GLU A 732 19.52 26.39 0.78
CA GLU A 732 19.87 27.26 1.91
C GLU A 732 19.60 28.74 1.64
N LEU A 733 19.64 29.15 0.37
CA LEU A 733 19.36 30.52 -0.09
C LEU A 733 17.88 30.77 -0.42
N ARG A 734 17.02 29.75 -0.33
CA ARG A 734 15.60 29.88 -0.68
C ARG A 734 14.88 30.93 0.16
N ALA A 735 15.15 30.98 1.46
CA ALA A 735 14.55 31.96 2.36
C ALA A 735 14.89 33.42 1.96
N LEU A 736 16.05 33.65 1.34
CA LEU A 736 16.42 34.96 0.79
C LEU A 736 15.59 35.30 -0.45
N TRP A 737 15.44 34.35 -1.38
CA TRP A 737 14.70 34.55 -2.62
C TRP A 737 13.18 34.71 -2.38
N GLU A 738 12.62 33.89 -1.50
CA GLU A 738 11.20 33.90 -1.16
C GLU A 738 10.87 34.97 -0.08
N GLU A 739 11.87 35.72 0.38
CA GLU A 739 11.78 36.78 1.40
C GLU A 739 11.03 36.32 2.68
N GLU A 740 11.35 35.10 3.17
CA GLU A 740 10.71 34.52 4.36
C GLU A 740 10.91 35.40 5.61
N VAL A 741 9.90 35.46 6.49
CA VAL A 741 9.95 36.29 7.69
C VAL A 741 11.20 35.96 8.54
N GLY A 742 12.09 36.95 8.69
CA GLY A 742 13.31 36.81 9.48
C GLY A 742 14.55 36.32 8.71
N TYR A 743 14.48 36.15 7.38
CA TYR A 743 15.62 35.67 6.58
C TYR A 743 16.90 36.51 6.76
N GLN A 744 16.79 37.82 6.99
CA GLN A 744 17.97 38.67 7.20
C GLN A 744 18.74 38.26 8.47
N SER A 745 18.03 37.88 9.53
CA SER A 745 18.65 37.41 10.77
C SER A 745 19.35 36.07 10.56
N LYS A 746 18.75 35.17 9.75
CA LYS A 746 19.35 33.88 9.36
C LYS A 746 20.77 34.07 8.79
N TYR A 747 20.98 35.07 7.95
CA TYR A 747 22.24 35.23 7.21
C TYR A 747 23.22 36.27 7.80
N ASN A 748 22.75 37.21 8.63
CA ASN A 748 23.61 38.24 9.23
C ASN A 748 24.42 37.76 10.45
N GLU A 749 24.01 36.65 11.09
CA GLU A 749 24.69 36.09 12.26
C GLU A 749 25.95 35.27 11.88
N GLY A 750 26.96 35.93 11.33
CA GLY A 750 28.25 35.29 11.02
C GLY A 750 28.20 34.31 9.85
N ALA A 751 29.04 33.28 9.86
CA ALA A 751 29.08 32.30 8.78
C ALA A 751 28.05 31.18 9.01
N ASN A 752 27.28 30.89 7.98
CA ASN A 752 26.25 29.86 7.96
C ASN A 752 26.89 28.49 7.74
N ILE A 753 26.45 27.47 8.45
CA ILE A 753 27.00 26.11 8.29
C ILE A 753 26.16 25.36 7.27
N PHE A 754 26.75 25.07 6.10
CA PHE A 754 26.13 24.28 5.05
C PHE A 754 26.70 22.87 5.04
N LYS A 755 25.83 21.86 5.06
CA LYS A 755 26.23 20.46 4.92
C LYS A 755 26.40 20.11 3.44
N LEU A 756 27.64 19.92 3.00
CA LEU A 756 27.98 19.66 1.60
C LEU A 756 28.87 18.42 1.46
N TYR A 757 28.96 17.86 0.26
CA TYR A 757 29.70 16.62 0.01
C TYR A 757 30.96 16.87 -0.81
N SER A 758 32.10 16.38 -0.33
CA SER A 758 33.36 16.44 -1.09
C SER A 758 33.39 15.45 -2.26
N THR A 759 34.37 15.56 -3.17
CA THR A 759 34.56 14.61 -4.29
C THR A 759 34.71 13.16 -3.84
N ASN A 760 35.13 12.93 -2.59
CA ASN A 760 35.25 11.59 -1.98
C ASN A 760 33.93 11.12 -1.34
N ASN A 761 32.84 11.84 -1.59
CA ASN A 761 31.50 11.58 -1.05
C ASN A 761 31.48 11.57 0.49
N ILE A 762 32.23 12.49 1.10
CA ILE A 762 32.26 12.72 2.55
C ILE A 762 31.50 14.01 2.84
N GLU A 763 30.48 13.94 3.70
CA GLU A 763 29.75 15.09 4.22
C GLU A 763 30.67 15.97 5.06
N LYS A 764 30.58 17.28 4.86
CA LYS A 764 31.38 18.29 5.53
C LYS A 764 30.49 19.48 5.90
N ASP A 765 30.67 19.95 7.12
CA ASP A 765 30.12 21.22 7.59
C ASP A 765 30.99 22.36 7.06
N ILE A 766 30.45 23.15 6.12
CA ILE A 766 31.16 24.25 5.48
C ILE A 766 30.63 25.58 6.01
N SER A 767 31.53 26.39 6.57
CA SER A 767 31.25 27.74 7.03
C SER A 767 31.20 28.72 5.85
N VAL A 768 30.00 29.10 5.41
CA VAL A 768 29.72 29.95 4.25
C VAL A 768 29.28 31.35 4.67
N ARG A 769 29.89 32.39 4.09
CA ARG A 769 29.47 33.78 4.26
C ARG A 769 28.51 34.18 3.14
N ILE A 770 27.47 34.91 3.49
CA ILE A 770 26.41 35.31 2.57
C ILE A 770 26.30 36.84 2.60
N ASP A 771 26.48 37.46 1.44
CA ASP A 771 26.30 38.91 1.26
C ASP A 771 24.89 39.16 0.71
N ILE A 772 23.95 39.50 1.60
CA ILE A 772 22.54 39.68 1.25
C ILE A 772 22.37 40.78 0.19
N ASP A 773 23.03 41.93 0.38
CA ASP A 773 22.88 43.09 -0.49
C ASP A 773 23.39 42.79 -1.91
N PHE A 774 24.53 42.10 -2.01
CA PHE A 774 25.06 41.65 -3.29
C PHE A 774 24.12 40.68 -4.02
N LEU A 775 23.57 39.69 -3.30
CA LEU A 775 22.64 38.72 -3.90
C LEU A 775 21.32 39.38 -4.32
N GLN A 776 20.78 40.30 -3.52
CA GLN A 776 19.61 41.08 -3.90
C GLN A 776 19.85 41.98 -5.12
N ALA A 777 21.05 42.52 -5.28
CA ALA A 777 21.43 43.26 -6.48
C ALA A 777 21.43 42.38 -7.74
N ILE A 778 21.90 41.14 -7.64
CA ILE A 778 21.83 40.15 -8.73
C ILE A 778 20.38 39.84 -9.08
N ILE A 779 19.53 39.56 -8.07
CA ILE A 779 18.10 39.30 -8.26
C ILE A 779 17.44 40.45 -9.03
N ARG A 780 17.65 41.69 -8.58
CA ARG A 780 17.07 42.89 -9.21
C ARG A 780 17.52 43.05 -10.66
N LYS A 781 18.79 42.79 -10.94
CA LYS A 781 19.35 42.89 -12.30
C LYS A 781 18.67 41.89 -13.23
N GLU A 782 18.61 40.62 -12.85
CA GLU A 782 18.07 39.55 -13.71
C GLU A 782 16.57 39.72 -13.94
N ILE A 783 15.83 40.16 -12.92
CA ILE A 783 14.42 40.55 -13.05
C ILE A 783 14.26 41.73 -14.01
N SER A 784 15.11 42.76 -13.88
CA SER A 784 15.07 43.93 -14.77
C SER A 784 15.32 43.54 -16.22
N ASP A 785 16.33 42.70 -16.48
CA ASP A 785 16.64 42.20 -17.82
C ASP A 785 15.45 41.41 -18.40
N GLY A 786 14.77 40.61 -17.58
CA GLY A 786 13.54 39.90 -17.95
C GLY A 786 12.39 40.84 -18.33
N ILE A 787 12.16 41.90 -17.54
CA ILE A 787 11.12 42.89 -17.81
C ILE A 787 11.44 43.70 -19.07
N GLU A 788 12.70 44.09 -19.30
CA GLU A 788 13.10 44.73 -20.56
C GLU A 788 12.84 43.82 -21.76
N ASN A 789 13.12 42.52 -21.63
CA ASN A 789 12.80 41.56 -22.69
C ASN A 789 11.28 41.53 -22.96
N PHE A 790 10.45 41.52 -21.92
CA PHE A 790 8.97 41.61 -22.06
C PHE A 790 8.55 42.88 -22.81
N MET A 791 9.07 44.05 -22.42
CA MET A 791 8.75 45.33 -23.08
C MET A 791 9.21 45.33 -24.54
N ASN A 792 10.41 44.80 -24.83
CA ASN A 792 10.91 44.66 -26.19
C ASN A 792 10.05 43.76 -27.07
N VAL A 793 9.49 42.68 -26.53
CA VAL A 793 8.53 41.83 -27.23
C VAL A 793 7.21 42.58 -27.43
N TYR A 794 6.71 43.27 -26.41
CA TYR A 794 5.51 44.11 -26.52
C TYR A 794 5.63 45.14 -27.64
N TYR A 795 6.73 45.89 -27.73
CA TYR A 795 6.90 46.89 -28.80
C TYR A 795 6.87 46.27 -30.20
N LYS A 796 7.44 45.07 -30.37
CA LYS A 796 7.36 44.34 -31.64
C LYS A 796 5.92 43.97 -31.97
N VAL A 797 5.17 43.43 -30.99
CA VAL A 797 3.76 43.07 -31.15
C VAL A 797 2.91 44.30 -31.47
N TYR A 798 3.11 45.39 -30.73
CA TYR A 798 2.40 46.65 -30.94
C TYR A 798 2.64 47.20 -32.35
N LYS A 799 3.90 47.24 -32.80
CA LYS A 799 4.26 47.72 -34.15
C LYS A 799 3.62 46.87 -35.26
N GLN A 800 3.48 45.56 -35.05
CA GLN A 800 2.93 44.63 -36.04
C GLN A 800 1.39 44.56 -36.01
N ASN A 801 0.76 44.79 -34.85
CA ASN A 801 -0.65 44.51 -34.61
C ASN A 801 -1.42 45.72 -34.03
N GLN A 802 -0.95 46.94 -34.26
CA GLN A 802 -1.51 48.18 -33.68
C GLN A 802 -3.03 48.31 -33.88
N SER A 803 -3.56 47.88 -35.03
CA SER A 803 -4.99 47.95 -35.35
C SER A 803 -5.85 46.92 -34.62
N LYS A 804 -5.26 45.88 -34.03
CA LYS A 804 -5.96 44.83 -33.28
C LYS A 804 -5.97 45.10 -31.78
N LEU A 805 -4.93 45.75 -31.27
CA LEU A 805 -4.76 45.99 -29.84
C LEU A 805 -5.73 47.08 -29.35
N THR A 806 -6.11 46.94 -28.08
CA THR A 806 -7.01 47.82 -27.34
C THR A 806 -6.28 48.38 -26.12
N ARG A 807 -6.82 49.46 -25.56
CA ARG A 807 -6.29 50.12 -24.37
C ARG A 807 -7.26 49.90 -23.20
N PRO A 808 -6.76 49.58 -21.99
CA PRO A 808 -5.36 49.32 -21.66
C PRO A 808 -4.86 47.97 -22.19
N LEU A 809 -3.54 47.85 -22.33
CA LEU A 809 -2.92 46.52 -22.29
C LEU A 809 -3.01 46.01 -20.84
N HIS A 810 -3.79 44.96 -20.63
CA HIS A 810 -3.88 44.29 -19.34
C HIS A 810 -2.64 43.40 -19.14
N ILE A 811 -1.68 43.86 -18.35
CA ILE A 811 -0.46 43.13 -18.00
C ILE A 811 -0.77 42.21 -16.82
N LEU A 812 -0.80 40.92 -17.07
CA LEU A 812 -1.16 39.89 -16.10
C LEU A 812 0.13 39.23 -15.61
N LEU A 813 0.50 39.45 -14.36
CA LEU A 813 1.62 38.73 -13.75
C LEU A 813 1.16 37.30 -13.44
N ALA A 814 1.95 36.29 -13.82
CA ALA A 814 1.66 34.88 -13.63
C ALA A 814 2.89 34.13 -13.06
N GLY A 815 2.66 32.93 -12.53
CA GLY A 815 3.72 32.11 -11.92
C GLY A 815 4.07 32.53 -10.48
N ASN A 816 4.51 31.57 -9.68
CA ASN A 816 4.79 31.78 -8.26
C ASN A 816 5.90 32.82 -8.02
N SER A 817 6.89 32.96 -8.91
CA SER A 817 7.96 33.94 -8.76
C SER A 817 7.48 35.39 -8.91
N CYS A 818 6.34 35.63 -9.55
CA CYS A 818 5.72 36.97 -9.65
C CYS A 818 5.09 37.46 -8.33
N LYS A 819 5.01 36.60 -7.30
CA LYS A 819 4.64 37.01 -5.93
C LYS A 819 5.77 37.76 -5.22
N SER A 820 7.00 37.71 -5.74
CA SER A 820 8.15 38.44 -5.19
C SER A 820 7.88 39.94 -5.18
N ARG A 821 8.11 40.57 -4.02
CA ARG A 821 8.02 42.03 -3.86
C ARG A 821 9.01 42.74 -4.78
N ILE A 822 10.24 42.22 -4.87
CA ILE A 822 11.30 42.79 -5.73
C ILE A 822 10.82 42.83 -7.19
N LEU A 823 10.16 41.77 -7.67
CA LEU A 823 9.63 41.75 -9.03
C LEU A 823 8.53 42.78 -9.23
N GLN A 824 7.51 42.78 -8.36
CA GLN A 824 6.37 43.68 -8.51
C GLN A 824 6.83 45.15 -8.50
N GLU A 825 7.71 45.50 -7.56
CA GLU A 825 8.35 46.81 -7.47
C GLU A 825 9.08 47.16 -8.78
N THR A 826 9.97 46.28 -9.26
CA THR A 826 10.79 46.54 -10.45
C THR A 826 9.91 46.70 -11.70
N PHE A 827 8.86 45.89 -11.85
CA PHE A 827 7.94 45.96 -12.97
C PHE A 827 7.14 47.27 -12.96
N ILE A 828 6.57 47.64 -11.81
CA ILE A 828 5.80 48.87 -11.67
C ILE A 828 6.68 50.09 -11.96
N LEU A 829 7.89 50.15 -11.40
CA LEU A 829 8.83 51.23 -11.66
C LEU A 829 9.20 51.33 -13.15
N ARG A 830 9.34 50.19 -13.85
CA ARG A 830 9.60 50.17 -15.27
C ARG A 830 8.41 50.69 -16.11
N ILE A 831 7.17 50.37 -15.72
CA ILE A 831 5.97 50.92 -16.36
C ILE A 831 5.86 52.44 -16.13
N VAL A 832 6.16 52.91 -14.92
CA VAL A 832 6.19 54.36 -14.66
C VAL A 832 7.25 55.05 -15.50
N SER A 833 8.47 54.51 -15.55
CA SER A 833 9.52 55.05 -16.42
C SER A 833 9.10 55.08 -17.89
N GLU A 834 8.33 54.09 -18.36
CA GLU A 834 7.80 54.08 -19.71
C GLU A 834 6.84 55.24 -19.96
N LEU A 835 5.88 55.42 -19.07
CA LEU A 835 4.88 56.48 -19.19
C LEU A 835 5.50 57.88 -19.11
N GLU A 836 6.50 58.07 -18.24
CA GLU A 836 7.27 59.32 -18.16
C GLU A 836 8.03 59.62 -19.45
N ASN A 837 8.67 58.62 -20.04
CA ASN A 837 9.40 58.78 -21.30
C ASN A 837 8.44 59.12 -22.45
N MET A 838 7.28 58.44 -22.53
CA MET A 838 6.25 58.76 -23.52
C MET A 838 5.68 60.17 -23.34
N SER A 839 5.49 60.63 -22.09
CA SER A 839 5.04 61.99 -21.78
C SER A 839 6.02 63.04 -22.29
N LYS A 840 7.33 62.80 -22.13
CA LYS A 840 8.40 63.70 -22.61
C LYS A 840 8.46 63.78 -24.14
N GLU A 841 8.18 62.68 -24.84
CA GLU A 841 8.26 62.61 -26.31
C GLU A 841 7.04 63.22 -27.02
N ILE A 842 5.84 63.09 -26.45
CA ILE A 842 4.58 63.42 -27.13
C ILE A 842 3.97 64.75 -26.64
N GLY A 843 4.44 65.27 -25.50
CA GLY A 843 3.89 66.46 -24.83
C GLY A 843 2.60 66.15 -24.06
N ASP A 844 2.11 67.12 -23.27
CA ASP A 844 0.94 66.97 -22.38
C ASP A 844 -0.41 66.78 -23.11
N ASP A 845 -0.43 66.79 -24.44
CA ASP A 845 -1.65 66.81 -25.27
C ASP A 845 -2.28 65.43 -25.54
N LYS A 846 -1.65 64.31 -25.14
CA LYS A 846 -2.26 62.97 -25.27
C LYS A 846 -2.57 62.34 -23.91
N ASP A 847 -3.78 61.76 -23.83
CA ASP A 847 -4.20 60.94 -22.71
C ASP A 847 -3.35 59.67 -22.61
N LEU A 848 -2.44 59.66 -21.64
CA LEU A 848 -1.62 58.50 -21.24
C LEU A 848 -2.35 57.60 -20.24
N SER A 849 -3.54 58.01 -19.77
CA SER A 849 -4.38 57.16 -18.91
C SER A 849 -4.80 55.90 -19.68
N ASN A 850 -4.93 54.80 -18.95
CA ASN A 850 -5.34 53.51 -19.51
C ASN A 850 -4.44 53.00 -20.66
N LEU A 851 -3.14 53.32 -20.69
CA LEU A 851 -2.20 52.67 -21.61
C LEU A 851 -1.87 51.24 -21.19
N PHE A 852 -1.48 51.10 -19.92
CA PHE A 852 -1.15 49.84 -19.28
C PHE A 852 -2.00 49.69 -18.03
N LYS A 853 -2.33 48.45 -17.69
CA LYS A 853 -2.94 48.11 -16.41
C LYS A 853 -2.32 46.82 -15.91
N ILE A 854 -1.53 46.89 -14.85
CA ILE A 854 -0.85 45.73 -14.29
C ILE A 854 -1.69 45.06 -13.21
N TYR A 855 -1.74 43.74 -13.23
CA TYR A 855 -2.50 42.90 -12.32
C TYR A 855 -1.54 41.96 -11.58
N PRO A 856 -1.73 41.74 -10.28
CA PRO A 856 -0.89 40.81 -9.53
C PRO A 856 -1.19 39.37 -9.98
N PRO A 857 -0.35 38.39 -9.58
CA PRO A 857 -0.71 36.99 -9.69
C PRO A 857 -2.06 36.67 -9.06
N LEU A 858 -2.80 35.71 -9.62
CA LEU A 858 -4.01 35.19 -9.00
C LEU A 858 -3.73 34.77 -7.55
N ASP A 859 -4.72 34.99 -6.68
CA ASP A 859 -4.62 34.79 -5.23
C ASP A 859 -3.59 35.69 -4.52
N SER A 860 -3.16 36.79 -5.14
CA SER A 860 -2.29 37.80 -4.51
C SER A 860 -2.78 39.23 -4.74
N THR A 861 -2.23 40.16 -3.98
CA THR A 861 -2.51 41.60 -4.08
C THR A 861 -1.21 42.39 -4.03
N PHE A 862 -1.15 43.51 -4.74
CA PHE A 862 -0.04 44.46 -4.56
C PHE A 862 -0.07 45.07 -3.17
N ASP A 863 1.11 45.25 -2.55
CA ASP A 863 1.26 46.05 -1.34
C ASP A 863 1.21 47.54 -1.70
N ILE A 864 -0.01 48.09 -1.72
CA ILE A 864 -0.25 49.48 -2.14
C ILE A 864 0.39 50.48 -1.16
N GLU A 865 0.43 50.18 0.14
CA GLU A 865 1.03 51.08 1.13
C GLU A 865 2.54 51.19 0.94
N TYR A 866 3.20 50.04 0.73
CA TYR A 866 4.61 49.99 0.38
C TYR A 866 4.91 50.75 -0.93
N LEU A 867 4.13 50.51 -1.99
CA LEU A 867 4.32 51.17 -3.28
C LEU A 867 4.15 52.68 -3.18
N LYS A 868 3.15 53.18 -2.44
CA LYS A 868 2.97 54.62 -2.17
C LYS A 868 4.15 55.24 -1.41
N GLY A 869 4.93 54.43 -0.69
CA GLY A 869 6.14 54.85 0.01
C GLY A 869 7.32 55.18 -0.90
N LEU A 870 7.38 54.60 -2.10
CA LEU A 870 8.49 54.74 -3.04
C LEU A 870 8.56 56.16 -3.61
N SER A 871 9.72 56.82 -3.47
CA SER A 871 9.94 58.20 -3.93
C SER A 871 9.59 58.39 -5.41
N GLN A 872 9.95 57.41 -6.25
CA GLN A 872 9.72 57.44 -7.69
C GLN A 872 8.23 57.43 -8.06
N LEU A 873 7.37 56.86 -7.21
CA LEU A 873 5.93 56.79 -7.44
C LEU A 873 5.19 58.01 -6.85
N LYS A 874 5.75 58.65 -5.82
CA LYS A 874 5.18 59.87 -5.21
C LYS A 874 5.22 61.07 -6.15
N ASP A 875 6.28 61.17 -6.94
CA ASP A 875 6.52 62.31 -7.83
C ASP A 875 5.89 62.12 -9.22
N PHE A 876 5.22 60.99 -9.47
CA PHE A 876 4.62 60.68 -10.75
C PHE A 876 3.18 61.22 -10.86
N ASN A 877 2.89 61.95 -11.95
CA ASN A 877 1.66 62.73 -12.11
C ASN A 877 0.37 61.93 -12.37
N LEU A 878 0.45 60.61 -12.58
CA LEU A 878 -0.73 59.75 -12.76
C LEU A 878 -1.07 58.98 -11.47
N PRO A 879 -2.35 58.90 -11.08
CA PRO A 879 -2.76 58.13 -9.91
C PRO A 879 -2.45 56.64 -10.12
N LEU A 880 -1.95 55.96 -9.08
CA LEU A 880 -1.59 54.52 -9.13
C LEU A 880 -2.75 53.66 -9.68
N GLU A 881 -3.98 54.01 -9.34
CA GLU A 881 -5.22 53.36 -9.76
C GLU A 881 -5.42 53.40 -11.29
N SER A 882 -4.73 54.27 -12.02
CA SER A 882 -4.83 54.34 -13.49
C SER A 882 -4.01 53.26 -14.21
N TYR A 883 -2.97 52.70 -13.57
CA TYR A 883 -2.06 51.72 -14.20
C TYR A 883 -1.80 50.48 -13.35
N ILE A 884 -2.27 50.42 -12.11
CA ILE A 884 -2.22 49.24 -11.23
C ILE A 884 -3.64 48.79 -10.88
N TYR A 885 -3.89 47.49 -10.84
CA TYR A 885 -5.14 46.92 -10.34
C TYR A 885 -5.24 47.05 -8.81
N PHE A 886 -6.36 47.59 -8.34
CA PHE A 886 -6.74 47.65 -6.94
C PHE A 886 -7.89 46.67 -6.77
N LYS A 887 -7.77 45.72 -5.84
CA LYS A 887 -8.89 44.89 -5.47
C LYS A 887 -9.87 45.81 -4.74
N ASP A 888 -11.06 46.01 -5.28
CA ASP A 888 -12.10 46.76 -4.57
C ASP A 888 -12.31 46.09 -3.22
N ASN A 889 -11.90 46.75 -2.13
CA ASN A 889 -12.33 46.38 -0.79
C ASN A 889 -13.84 46.61 -0.82
N GLY A 890 -14.59 45.53 -1.04
CA GLY A 890 -16.04 45.57 -1.07
C GLY A 890 -16.51 46.39 0.12
N MET A 891 -17.20 47.49 -0.17
CA MET A 891 -18.22 47.93 0.76
C MET A 891 -19.10 46.71 0.99
N ILE A 892 -19.02 46.16 2.19
CA ILE A 892 -20.02 45.25 2.70
C ILE A 892 -21.30 46.08 2.70
N GLU A 893 -22.12 45.92 1.65
CA GLU A 893 -23.52 46.32 1.71
C GLU A 893 -24.14 45.47 2.81
N ASN A 894 -24.32 46.09 3.98
CA ASN A 894 -24.99 45.53 5.16
C ASN A 894 -26.41 45.06 4.84
#